data_AF-A0A090DZN3-F1
#
_entry.id   AF-A0A090DZN3-F1
#
_cell.length_a   1.000
_cell.length_b   1.000
_cell.length_c   1.000
_cell.angle_alpha   90.00
_cell.angle_beta   90.00
_cell.angle_gamma   90.00
#
_symmetry.space_group_name_H-M   'P 1'
#
loop_
_entity.id
_entity.type
_entity.pdbx_description
1 polymer ?
#
loop_
_entity_poly.entity_id
_entity_poly.type
_entity_poly.pdbx_seq_one_letter_code
_entity_poly.pdbx_strand_id
1 'polypeptide(L)'
;MSQERFSCDEVPTDGGSAAEDAAQTDIFSSAAIPTPSARPLRIFAFDPSAGRLVGNHMTAAVRYEELKPGPVGERIAVIDYDGTNKTFYQPVDLDDRRLLVGGGLAPCESDPRFHQQMVYAVASDTLQRFERALGRRIHWRGTRRCEGAPSVPRGAARCLNLFPHAMCEANAFYSPDAHGILFGYFKANRLNQGRNLPGQTVFTCLSHDIIAHETTHAVIDGIRSFFMEPTNIDVPAFHEAISDVVALFSHFSHREVLLDTLQKTGGRLFDDQLRSEALHHAGGPRIQAQTSNANPLIALAMQFGDASGKRGGLRSALGMVPNPKDLTSMTEPHERGSILVAAIFDAFFTVYLRRTADLFRIYRAGTGVVTGPDIPGPLANALADEASKTADEFFAICVRALDYCPPVDITFGDYLRAILTAHLDFEPVDRDGARDALMEAFRLRGIYPEAAFGFSEESLFWPKVRRGALPDVVGLQFGDPNGLTKEEKDNNGDVLRDYAKQNASALGFDRAKGSISAPSFHPMFHMGNDGRLYVDMVVELIQTTREPFEEAGTGTFPMRNGATLLISQDPPTGENERPPPRVRFVISKPYTPERASRIKNYHVSTGRAISEKRERGLVGGAEDDTRFQLDFALLHAGI
;
A
#
# COMPACT_ATOMS: atom_id res chain seq x y z
N MET A 1 -66.56 40.14 -7.42
CA MET A 1 -65.20 39.85 -7.90
C MET A 1 -64.83 38.49 -7.34
N SER A 2 -65.09 37.45 -8.14
CA SER A 2 -65.12 36.04 -7.76
C SER A 2 -63.81 35.38 -8.18
N GLN A 3 -63.22 34.57 -7.31
CA GLN A 3 -62.06 33.73 -7.60
C GLN A 3 -62.46 32.64 -8.60
N GLU A 4 -61.92 32.69 -9.82
CA GLU A 4 -62.00 31.59 -10.77
C GLU A 4 -60.92 30.56 -10.45
N ARG A 5 -61.38 29.40 -9.95
CA ARG A 5 -60.62 28.16 -9.90
C ARG A 5 -60.45 27.67 -11.34
N PHE A 6 -59.20 27.45 -11.77
CA PHE A 6 -58.93 26.72 -13.01
C PHE A 6 -59.41 25.27 -12.84
N SER A 7 -60.45 24.92 -13.59
CA SER A 7 -60.92 23.55 -13.80
C SER A 7 -60.10 22.96 -14.95
N CYS A 8 -59.43 21.84 -14.72
CA CYS A 8 -58.88 21.04 -15.82
C CYS A 8 -60.04 20.37 -16.54
N ASP A 9 -60.13 20.56 -17.86
CA ASP A 9 -61.14 19.92 -18.69
C ASP A 9 -60.97 18.39 -18.65
N GLU A 10 -62.07 17.67 -18.38
CA GLU A 10 -62.14 16.22 -18.55
C GLU A 10 -62.10 15.89 -20.05
N VAL A 11 -61.09 15.12 -20.47
CA VAL A 11 -60.97 14.60 -21.84
C VAL A 11 -61.95 13.44 -22.01
N PRO A 12 -62.78 13.40 -23.07
CA PRO A 12 -63.74 12.33 -23.27
C PRO A 12 -63.04 11.02 -23.61
N THR A 13 -63.38 9.95 -22.90
CA THR A 13 -63.05 8.58 -23.30
C THR A 13 -64.06 8.10 -24.33
N ASP A 14 -63.64 7.95 -25.58
CA ASP A 14 -64.33 7.05 -26.51
C ASP A 14 -63.37 6.40 -27.52
N GLY A 15 -63.29 5.06 -27.38
CA GLY A 15 -63.31 4.07 -28.45
C GLY A 15 -62.46 4.24 -29.71
N GLY A 16 -61.32 3.53 -29.72
CA GLY A 16 -60.97 2.62 -30.83
C GLY A 16 -60.12 3.16 -31.97
N SER A 17 -58.83 2.80 -32.00
CA SER A 17 -58.30 1.87 -33.02
C SER A 17 -56.87 1.48 -32.64
N ALA A 18 -56.53 0.23 -32.91
CA ALA A 18 -55.20 -0.32 -32.71
C ALA A 18 -54.19 0.38 -33.63
N ALA A 19 -53.38 1.25 -33.05
CA ALA A 19 -52.02 1.45 -33.47
C ALA A 19 -51.19 1.25 -32.20
N GLU A 20 -50.51 0.10 -32.10
CA GLU A 20 -49.29 0.01 -31.32
C GLU A 20 -48.32 1.02 -31.96
N ASP A 21 -48.44 2.27 -31.53
CA ASP A 21 -47.42 3.28 -31.72
C ASP A 21 -46.25 2.73 -30.93
N ALA A 22 -45.36 2.02 -31.63
CA ALA A 22 -44.05 1.67 -31.14
C ALA A 22 -43.43 2.99 -30.75
N ALA A 23 -43.56 3.36 -29.47
CA ALA A 23 -42.95 4.54 -28.89
C ALA A 23 -41.51 4.49 -29.38
N GLN A 24 -41.16 5.39 -30.30
CA GLN A 24 -39.81 5.51 -30.81
C GLN A 24 -38.94 5.54 -29.56
N THR A 25 -38.17 4.47 -29.34
CA THR A 25 -37.26 4.40 -28.21
C THR A 25 -36.33 5.58 -28.41
N ASP A 26 -36.57 6.68 -27.68
CA ASP A 26 -35.81 7.89 -27.82
C ASP A 26 -34.38 7.56 -27.39
N ILE A 27 -33.52 7.32 -28.38
CA ILE A 27 -32.12 6.96 -28.16
C ILE A 27 -31.32 8.15 -27.60
N PHE A 28 -31.91 9.35 -27.53
CA PHE A 28 -31.26 10.59 -27.09
C PHE A 28 -31.68 11.01 -25.68
N SER A 29 -32.80 10.52 -25.14
CA SER A 29 -33.21 10.81 -23.77
C SER A 29 -33.21 9.56 -22.89
N SER A 30 -32.31 9.56 -21.90
CA SER A 30 -32.32 8.62 -20.80
C SER A 30 -32.64 9.38 -19.51
N ALA A 31 -33.74 9.00 -18.85
CA ALA A 31 -34.05 9.43 -17.49
C ALA A 31 -33.36 8.58 -16.42
N ALA A 32 -32.46 7.66 -16.82
CA ALA A 32 -31.75 6.79 -15.89
C ALA A 32 -30.75 7.60 -15.06
N ILE A 33 -30.89 7.54 -13.74
CA ILE A 33 -29.92 8.11 -12.80
C ILE A 33 -28.66 7.22 -12.86
N PRO A 34 -27.48 7.77 -13.16
CA PRO A 34 -26.26 6.98 -13.24
C PRO A 34 -25.88 6.44 -11.86
N THR A 35 -25.35 5.22 -11.82
CA THR A 35 -24.76 4.66 -10.61
C THR A 35 -23.61 5.55 -10.16
N PRO A 36 -23.55 5.97 -8.87
CA PRO A 36 -22.44 6.76 -8.37
C PRO A 36 -21.13 5.98 -8.49
N SER A 37 -20.02 6.67 -8.78
CA SER A 37 -18.69 6.04 -8.84
C SER A 37 -18.11 5.76 -7.45
N ALA A 38 -18.55 6.50 -6.43
CA ALA A 38 -18.05 6.41 -5.07
C ALA A 38 -19.15 6.57 -4.01
N ARG A 39 -18.94 5.91 -2.86
CA ARG A 39 -19.68 6.03 -1.61
C ARG A 39 -18.84 6.86 -0.62
N PRO A 40 -19.33 8.00 -0.11
CA PRO A 40 -18.66 8.72 0.96
C PRO A 40 -18.81 7.98 2.28
N LEU A 41 -17.72 7.77 3.01
CA LEU A 41 -17.69 7.19 4.35
C LEU A 41 -16.88 8.05 5.30
N ARG A 42 -17.48 8.47 6.42
CA ARG A 42 -16.81 9.25 7.45
C ARG A 42 -15.84 8.38 8.24
N ILE A 43 -14.65 8.90 8.51
CA ILE A 43 -13.57 8.19 9.20
C ILE A 43 -12.79 9.14 10.13
N PHE A 44 -11.93 8.59 10.98
CA PHE A 44 -10.86 9.36 11.62
C PHE A 44 -9.71 9.56 10.63
N ALA A 45 -9.12 10.75 10.61
CA ALA A 45 -7.97 11.05 9.75
C ALA A 45 -6.67 10.45 10.30
N PHE A 46 -6.53 10.38 11.63
CA PHE A 46 -5.40 9.71 12.28
C PHE A 46 -5.91 8.68 13.27
N ASP A 47 -6.33 9.15 14.44
CA ASP A 47 -6.81 8.33 15.54
C ASP A 47 -7.75 9.14 16.45
N PRO A 48 -8.54 8.48 17.31
CA PRO A 48 -9.42 9.16 18.25
C PRO A 48 -8.75 10.15 19.21
N SER A 49 -7.47 9.94 19.60
CA SER A 49 -6.79 10.78 20.59
C SER A 49 -6.44 12.18 20.09
N ALA A 50 -6.35 12.35 18.77
CA ALA A 50 -6.28 13.67 18.13
C ALA A 50 -7.57 14.49 18.39
N GLY A 51 -8.64 13.86 18.86
CA GLY A 51 -9.87 14.52 19.28
C GLY A 51 -10.56 15.24 18.12
N ARG A 52 -11.25 16.34 18.44
CA ARG A 52 -11.85 17.24 17.43
C ARG A 52 -10.88 18.33 16.96
N LEU A 53 -9.58 18.04 16.93
CA LEU A 53 -8.66 18.92 16.19
C LEU A 53 -9.21 19.14 14.78
N VAL A 54 -8.96 20.34 14.23
CA VAL A 54 -9.36 20.68 12.87
C VAL A 54 -8.85 19.59 11.92
N GLY A 55 -9.77 18.97 11.17
CA GLY A 55 -9.45 17.95 10.18
C GLY A 55 -9.31 16.50 10.64
N ASN A 56 -9.48 16.16 11.93
CA ASN A 56 -9.39 14.74 12.36
C ASN A 56 -10.63 13.90 11.98
N HIS A 57 -11.74 14.54 11.62
CA HIS A 57 -12.90 13.84 11.03
C HIS A 57 -12.91 14.13 9.54
N MET A 58 -12.79 13.08 8.72
CA MET A 58 -12.77 13.23 7.27
C MET A 58 -13.75 12.28 6.59
N THR A 59 -13.88 12.41 5.27
CA THR A 59 -14.72 11.53 4.45
C THR A 59 -13.85 10.87 3.39
N ALA A 60 -13.76 9.54 3.43
CA ALA A 60 -13.15 8.74 2.38
C ALA A 60 -14.15 8.52 1.25
N ALA A 61 -13.71 8.65 0.00
CA ALA A 61 -14.50 8.33 -1.18
C ALA A 61 -14.16 6.90 -1.63
N VAL A 62 -14.93 5.92 -1.17
CA VAL A 62 -14.72 4.50 -1.51
C VAL A 62 -15.45 4.16 -2.80
N ARG A 63 -14.87 3.37 -3.70
CA ARG A 63 -15.56 2.89 -4.91
C ARG A 63 -16.94 2.33 -4.55
N TYR A 64 -17.97 2.78 -5.26
CA TYR A 64 -19.32 2.31 -5.00
C TYR A 64 -19.48 0.85 -5.45
N GLU A 65 -19.99 0.02 -4.55
CA GLU A 65 -20.49 -1.33 -4.78
C GLU A 65 -21.68 -1.57 -3.84
N GLU A 66 -22.53 -2.54 -4.15
CA GLU A 66 -23.59 -3.00 -3.23
C GLU A 66 -22.96 -3.87 -2.14
N LEU A 67 -23.29 -3.61 -0.87
CA LEU A 67 -22.70 -4.23 0.30
C LEU A 67 -23.74 -4.99 1.11
N LYS A 68 -23.33 -6.12 1.68
CA LYS A 68 -24.10 -6.79 2.75
C LYS A 68 -23.70 -6.21 4.11
N PRO A 69 -24.57 -6.30 5.14
CA PRO A 69 -24.22 -5.85 6.49
C PRO A 69 -22.94 -6.50 7.04
N GLY A 70 -22.15 -5.71 7.79
CA GLY A 70 -20.80 -6.09 8.20
C GLY A 70 -19.87 -5.97 7.01
N PRO A 71 -19.73 -4.75 6.47
CA PRO A 71 -19.69 -4.45 5.04
C PRO A 71 -18.92 -5.52 4.27
N VAL A 72 -19.68 -6.34 3.53
CA VAL A 72 -19.16 -7.41 2.68
C VAL A 72 -19.36 -7.00 1.24
N GLY A 73 -18.25 -6.68 0.58
CA GLY A 73 -18.18 -6.39 -0.86
C GLY A 73 -17.48 -7.49 -1.65
N GLU A 74 -17.08 -7.16 -2.88
CA GLU A 74 -16.39 -8.07 -3.78
C GLU A 74 -14.98 -8.44 -3.27
N ARG A 75 -14.30 -7.50 -2.60
CA ARG A 75 -12.86 -7.59 -2.31
C ARG A 75 -12.53 -7.55 -0.82
N ILE A 76 -13.42 -7.03 0.00
CA ILE A 76 -13.23 -6.86 1.45
C ILE A 76 -14.49 -7.33 2.17
N ALA A 77 -14.30 -8.05 3.27
CA ALA A 77 -15.37 -8.49 4.15
C ALA A 77 -15.04 -8.12 5.59
N VAL A 78 -15.93 -7.40 6.28
CA VAL A 78 -15.74 -7.10 7.70
C VAL A 78 -16.48 -8.11 8.56
N ILE A 79 -15.72 -8.92 9.30
CA ILE A 79 -16.25 -9.97 10.18
C ILE A 79 -15.93 -9.56 11.62
N ASP A 80 -16.90 -8.96 12.29
CA ASP A 80 -16.71 -8.42 13.64
C ASP A 80 -16.94 -9.48 14.72
N TYR A 81 -16.03 -10.46 14.76
CA TYR A 81 -15.96 -11.50 15.78
C TYR A 81 -14.87 -11.20 16.81
N ASP A 82 -15.26 -11.13 18.08
CA ASP A 82 -14.37 -10.97 19.20
C ASP A 82 -13.87 -12.33 19.68
N GLY A 83 -12.60 -12.65 19.40
CA GLY A 83 -11.99 -13.91 19.80
C GLY A 83 -11.85 -14.08 21.31
N THR A 84 -11.76 -12.97 22.05
CA THR A 84 -11.59 -12.96 23.52
C THR A 84 -12.92 -13.17 24.22
N ASN A 85 -13.94 -12.41 23.82
CA ASN A 85 -15.29 -12.50 24.39
C ASN A 85 -16.18 -13.55 23.72
N LYS A 86 -15.71 -14.17 22.62
CA LYS A 86 -16.40 -15.18 21.82
C LYS A 86 -17.79 -14.74 21.36
N THR A 87 -17.89 -13.50 20.87
CA THR A 87 -19.16 -12.89 20.45
C THR A 87 -19.03 -12.20 19.11
N PHE A 88 -20.14 -12.10 18.38
CA PHE A 88 -20.25 -11.23 17.22
C PHE A 88 -20.87 -9.89 17.63
N TYR A 89 -20.33 -8.79 17.12
CA TYR A 89 -20.95 -7.48 17.24
C TYR A 89 -22.00 -7.28 16.13
N GLN A 90 -22.93 -6.34 16.37
CA GLN A 90 -23.98 -6.04 15.39
C GLN A 90 -23.35 -5.52 14.09
N PRO A 91 -23.65 -6.13 12.93
CA PRO A 91 -23.12 -5.67 11.65
C PRO A 91 -23.70 -4.32 11.23
N VAL A 92 -22.87 -3.42 10.70
CA VAL A 92 -23.33 -2.16 10.09
C VAL A 92 -23.83 -2.40 8.66
N ASP A 93 -25.01 -1.87 8.33
CA ASP A 93 -25.57 -1.90 6.97
C ASP A 93 -25.32 -0.56 6.27
N LEU A 94 -24.22 -0.47 5.51
CA LEU A 94 -23.86 0.77 4.83
C LEU A 94 -24.83 1.12 3.67
N ASP A 95 -25.68 0.21 3.22
CA ASP A 95 -26.72 0.45 2.21
C ASP A 95 -28.06 0.93 2.80
N ASP A 96 -28.15 1.05 4.12
CA ASP A 96 -29.27 1.74 4.75
C ASP A 96 -29.35 3.19 4.23
N ARG A 97 -30.51 3.57 3.69
CA ARG A 97 -30.76 4.91 3.12
C ARG A 97 -30.39 6.04 4.09
N ARG A 98 -30.56 5.83 5.39
CA ARG A 98 -30.22 6.83 6.43
C ARG A 98 -28.71 7.05 6.54
N LEU A 99 -27.92 6.00 6.32
CA LEU A 99 -26.45 6.08 6.31
C LEU A 99 -25.93 6.60 4.97
N LEU A 100 -26.53 6.21 3.85
CA LEU A 100 -26.15 6.71 2.52
C LEU A 100 -26.27 8.25 2.43
N VAL A 101 -27.35 8.83 2.95
CA VAL A 101 -27.54 10.30 2.96
C VAL A 101 -26.51 11.01 3.85
N GLY A 102 -26.09 10.37 4.94
CA GLY A 102 -25.16 10.94 5.92
C GLY A 102 -23.67 10.71 5.65
N GLY A 103 -23.33 9.94 4.60
CA GLY A 103 -21.95 9.49 4.35
C GLY A 103 -21.46 8.49 5.40
N GLY A 104 -22.34 7.61 5.86
CA GLY A 104 -22.07 6.64 6.91
C GLY A 104 -22.29 7.17 8.34
N LEU A 105 -21.86 6.38 9.31
CA LEU A 105 -21.86 6.71 10.74
C LEU A 105 -20.87 7.84 11.04
N ALA A 106 -21.21 8.70 12.00
CA ALA A 106 -20.28 9.69 12.50
C ALA A 106 -19.14 9.01 13.29
N PRO A 107 -17.90 9.55 13.24
CA PRO A 107 -16.79 9.01 14.01
C PRO A 107 -17.09 8.86 15.50
N CYS A 108 -16.90 7.66 16.03
CA CYS A 108 -17.30 7.27 17.37
C CYS A 108 -16.41 6.14 17.92
N GLU A 109 -15.86 6.31 19.13
CA GLU A 109 -15.01 5.30 19.79
C GLU A 109 -15.78 4.18 20.48
N SER A 110 -17.07 4.37 20.72
CA SER A 110 -17.88 3.48 21.56
C SER A 110 -18.88 2.63 20.77
N ASP A 111 -19.06 2.88 19.48
CA ASP A 111 -19.97 2.14 18.62
C ASP A 111 -19.19 1.17 17.71
N PRO A 112 -19.23 -0.16 17.97
CA PRO A 112 -18.56 -1.16 17.13
C PRO A 112 -18.94 -1.08 15.64
N ARG A 113 -20.15 -0.59 15.32
CA ARG A 113 -20.58 -0.41 13.93
C ARG A 113 -19.75 0.64 13.21
N PHE A 114 -19.30 1.69 13.91
CA PHE A 114 -18.36 2.65 13.34
C PHE A 114 -16.98 2.02 13.14
N HIS A 115 -16.53 1.14 14.03
CA HIS A 115 -15.25 0.45 13.88
C HIS A 115 -15.23 -0.39 12.59
N GLN A 116 -16.34 -1.07 12.30
CA GLN A 116 -16.54 -1.80 11.03
C GLN A 116 -16.48 -0.88 9.81
N GLN A 117 -17.12 0.31 9.87
CA GLN A 117 -17.04 1.31 8.80
C GLN A 117 -15.61 1.84 8.63
N MET A 118 -14.91 2.12 9.72
CA MET A 118 -13.54 2.64 9.73
C MET A 118 -12.59 1.69 9.01
N VAL A 119 -12.56 0.40 9.40
CA VAL A 119 -11.67 -0.59 8.77
C VAL A 119 -12.01 -0.81 7.30
N TYR A 120 -13.31 -0.87 6.95
CA TYR A 120 -13.73 -1.04 5.56
C TYR A 120 -13.33 0.15 4.70
N ALA A 121 -13.57 1.36 5.18
CA ALA A 121 -13.31 2.57 4.43
C ALA A 121 -11.82 2.77 4.16
N VAL A 122 -10.97 2.66 5.21
CA VAL A 122 -9.52 2.85 5.07
C VAL A 122 -8.90 1.74 4.22
N ALA A 123 -9.21 0.47 4.50
CA ALA A 123 -8.67 -0.64 3.70
C ALA A 123 -9.09 -0.55 2.21
N SER A 124 -10.33 -0.14 1.94
CA SER A 124 -10.81 0.07 0.57
C SER A 124 -10.11 1.26 -0.10
N ASP A 125 -9.89 2.37 0.61
CA ASP A 125 -9.14 3.52 0.07
C ASP A 125 -7.68 3.15 -0.24
N THR A 126 -7.00 2.48 0.70
CA THR A 126 -5.63 1.98 0.50
C THR A 126 -5.55 1.08 -0.74
N LEU A 127 -6.44 0.09 -0.86
CA LEU A 127 -6.48 -0.80 -2.02
C LEU A 127 -6.70 -0.03 -3.34
N GLN A 128 -7.62 0.94 -3.35
CA GLN A 128 -7.88 1.74 -4.55
C GLN A 128 -6.68 2.56 -4.99
N ARG A 129 -5.93 3.14 -4.05
CA ARG A 129 -4.71 3.89 -4.34
C ARG A 129 -3.65 2.99 -4.96
N PHE A 130 -3.47 1.78 -4.42
CA PHE A 130 -2.58 0.77 -5.01
C PHE A 130 -3.00 0.37 -6.43
N GLU A 131 -4.28 0.04 -6.64
CA GLU A 131 -4.79 -0.34 -7.96
C GLU A 131 -4.64 0.80 -9.00
N ARG A 132 -4.86 2.06 -8.57
CA ARG A 132 -4.64 3.24 -9.41
C ARG A 132 -3.18 3.43 -9.78
N ALA A 133 -2.26 3.26 -8.82
CA ALA A 133 -0.84 3.39 -9.06
C ALA A 133 -0.30 2.28 -9.99
N LEU A 134 -0.69 1.02 -9.74
CA LEU A 134 -0.26 -0.14 -10.52
C LEU A 134 -0.98 -0.28 -11.87
N GLY A 135 -2.09 0.41 -12.08
CA GLY A 135 -2.85 0.35 -13.32
C GLY A 135 -3.52 -1.01 -13.55
N ARG A 136 -3.88 -1.71 -12.47
CA ARG A 136 -4.53 -3.04 -12.50
C ARG A 136 -5.25 -3.36 -11.20
N ARG A 137 -6.14 -4.36 -11.26
CA ARG A 137 -6.72 -5.00 -10.08
C ARG A 137 -5.70 -5.89 -9.38
N ILE A 138 -5.66 -5.80 -8.05
CA ILE A 138 -4.80 -6.66 -7.21
C ILE A 138 -5.57 -7.93 -6.85
N HIS A 139 -4.86 -9.04 -6.69
CA HIS A 139 -5.45 -10.27 -6.20
C HIS A 139 -4.90 -10.53 -4.81
N TRP A 140 -5.71 -11.08 -3.91
CA TRP A 140 -5.22 -11.54 -2.62
C TRP A 140 -4.50 -12.88 -2.78
N ARG A 141 -3.63 -13.21 -1.83
CA ARG A 141 -2.97 -14.52 -1.78
C ARG A 141 -4.02 -15.63 -1.82
N GLY A 142 -3.85 -16.59 -2.72
CA GLY A 142 -4.75 -17.74 -2.80
C GLY A 142 -4.72 -18.57 -1.51
N THR A 143 -5.89 -18.97 -1.00
CA THR A 143 -5.98 -19.90 0.13
C THR A 143 -5.34 -21.23 -0.28
N ARG A 144 -4.25 -21.65 0.40
CA ARG A 144 -3.70 -23.01 0.22
C ARG A 144 -4.79 -24.01 0.57
N ARG A 145 -5.20 -24.84 -0.40
CA ARG A 145 -6.04 -26.00 -0.11
C ARG A 145 -5.16 -27.03 0.60
N CYS A 146 -5.30 -27.16 1.91
CA CYS A 146 -4.83 -28.37 2.58
C CYS A 146 -5.64 -29.55 2.03
N GLU A 147 -4.99 -30.63 1.60
CA GLU A 147 -5.69 -31.87 1.26
C GLU A 147 -6.55 -32.32 2.46
N GLY A 148 -7.87 -32.44 2.25
CA GLY A 148 -8.82 -32.82 3.30
C GLY A 148 -9.52 -31.67 4.04
N ALA A 149 -9.21 -30.40 3.76
CA ALA A 149 -9.97 -29.27 4.31
C ALA A 149 -11.37 -29.16 3.64
N PRO A 150 -12.44 -28.81 4.39
CA PRO A 150 -13.77 -28.60 3.81
C PRO A 150 -13.71 -27.54 2.71
N SER A 151 -14.51 -27.72 1.66
CA SER A 151 -14.61 -26.75 0.55
C SER A 151 -14.94 -25.37 1.11
N VAL A 152 -13.99 -24.45 1.04
CA VAL A 152 -14.23 -23.01 1.29
C VAL A 152 -15.39 -22.56 0.39
N PRO A 153 -16.38 -21.79 0.89
CA PRO A 153 -17.47 -21.27 0.06
C PRO A 153 -16.93 -20.61 -1.21
N ARG A 154 -17.60 -20.84 -2.35
CA ARG A 154 -17.23 -20.18 -3.62
C ARG A 154 -17.22 -18.66 -3.40
N GLY A 155 -16.03 -18.05 -3.45
CA GLY A 155 -15.83 -16.61 -3.23
C GLY A 155 -15.08 -16.22 -1.95
N ALA A 156 -14.97 -17.10 -0.94
CA ALA A 156 -14.29 -16.73 0.31
C ALA A 156 -12.76 -16.54 0.18
N ALA A 157 -12.15 -17.04 -0.90
CA ALA A 157 -10.76 -16.76 -1.28
C ALA A 157 -10.58 -15.48 -2.12
N ARG A 158 -11.66 -14.70 -2.34
CA ARG A 158 -11.65 -13.45 -3.13
C ARG A 158 -11.72 -12.19 -2.26
N CYS A 159 -12.03 -12.33 -0.98
CA CYS A 159 -12.20 -11.21 -0.06
C CYS A 159 -11.12 -11.27 1.03
N LEU A 160 -10.49 -10.14 1.32
CA LEU A 160 -9.68 -9.97 2.53
C LEU A 160 -10.62 -9.78 3.71
N ASN A 161 -10.46 -10.62 4.75
CA ASN A 161 -11.29 -10.52 5.96
C ASN A 161 -10.69 -9.49 6.93
N LEU A 162 -11.51 -8.59 7.47
CA LEU A 162 -11.10 -7.62 8.48
C LEU A 162 -11.82 -7.94 9.79
N PHE A 163 -11.06 -8.06 10.88
CA PHE A 163 -11.57 -8.41 12.21
C PHE A 163 -11.30 -7.25 13.19
N PRO A 164 -12.22 -6.27 13.33
CA PRO A 164 -12.01 -5.07 14.15
C PRO A 164 -11.69 -5.33 15.62
N HIS A 165 -12.19 -6.44 16.19
CA HIS A 165 -12.05 -6.78 17.61
C HIS A 165 -11.45 -8.17 17.82
N ALA A 166 -10.52 -8.59 16.95
CA ALA A 166 -10.04 -9.97 16.89
C ALA A 166 -9.53 -10.52 18.23
N MET A 167 -8.80 -9.70 19.01
CA MET A 167 -8.08 -10.15 20.21
C MET A 167 -7.86 -9.02 21.23
N CYS A 168 -7.76 -9.38 22.51
CA CYS A 168 -7.43 -8.44 23.58
C CYS A 168 -5.91 -8.32 23.75
N GLU A 169 -5.24 -7.79 22.73
CA GLU A 169 -3.79 -7.57 22.72
C GLU A 169 -3.46 -6.18 22.17
N ALA A 170 -2.34 -5.62 22.62
CA ALA A 170 -1.80 -4.37 22.07
C ALA A 170 -1.06 -4.65 20.77
N ASN A 171 -1.78 -5.12 19.75
CA ASN A 171 -1.20 -5.52 18.47
C ASN A 171 -2.26 -5.47 17.34
N ALA A 172 -1.80 -5.32 16.10
CA ALA A 172 -2.59 -5.56 14.90
C ALA A 172 -1.67 -6.21 13.86
N PHE A 173 -2.16 -7.19 13.11
CA PHE A 173 -1.35 -7.86 12.10
C PHE A 173 -2.17 -8.46 10.97
N TYR A 174 -1.60 -8.46 9.76
CA TYR A 174 -2.04 -9.30 8.67
C TYR A 174 -1.65 -10.78 8.89
N SER A 175 -2.59 -11.70 8.68
CA SER A 175 -2.37 -13.14 8.75
C SER A 175 -2.73 -13.82 7.42
N PRO A 176 -1.75 -14.41 6.72
CA PRO A 176 -2.01 -15.22 5.53
C PRO A 176 -2.92 -16.42 5.81
N ASP A 177 -2.79 -17.04 6.98
CA ASP A 177 -3.57 -18.22 7.38
C ASP A 177 -5.03 -17.87 7.67
N ALA A 178 -5.28 -16.72 8.30
CA ALA A 178 -6.65 -16.22 8.51
C ALA A 178 -7.24 -15.58 7.24
N HIS A 179 -6.43 -15.40 6.19
CA HIS A 179 -6.77 -14.63 4.99
C HIS A 179 -7.37 -13.26 5.36
N GLY A 180 -6.72 -12.57 6.31
CA GLY A 180 -7.31 -11.39 6.92
C GLY A 180 -6.41 -10.62 7.86
N ILE A 181 -6.91 -9.47 8.32
CA ILE A 181 -6.23 -8.56 9.24
C ILE A 181 -6.93 -8.63 10.59
N LEU A 182 -6.16 -8.89 11.64
CA LEU A 182 -6.62 -9.04 13.00
C LEU A 182 -6.25 -7.78 13.79
N PHE A 183 -7.27 -7.02 14.20
CA PHE A 183 -7.08 -5.83 15.00
C PHE A 183 -7.29 -6.16 16.48
N GLY A 184 -6.29 -5.85 17.30
CA GLY A 184 -6.37 -5.99 18.75
C GLY A 184 -6.99 -4.77 19.42
N TYR A 185 -7.41 -4.96 20.66
CA TYR A 185 -7.77 -3.88 21.58
C TYR A 185 -7.15 -4.11 22.96
N PHE A 186 -6.82 -3.03 23.65
CA PHE A 186 -6.11 -3.11 24.92
C PHE A 186 -6.46 -1.96 25.85
N LYS A 187 -6.03 -2.07 27.11
CA LYS A 187 -6.20 -1.00 28.10
C LYS A 187 -4.97 -0.09 28.07
N ALA A 188 -5.20 1.20 27.86
CA ALA A 188 -4.15 2.22 27.95
C ALA A 188 -3.46 2.13 29.31
N ASN A 189 -2.15 2.36 29.31
CA ASN A 189 -1.33 2.40 30.51
C ASN A 189 -1.97 3.34 31.57
N ARG A 190 -1.77 3.08 32.86
CA ARG A 190 -2.34 3.96 33.91
C ARG A 190 -1.45 5.12 34.31
N LEU A 191 -0.16 5.02 33.99
CA LEU A 191 0.88 5.95 34.43
C LEU A 191 1.43 6.79 33.27
N ASN A 192 1.49 6.22 32.06
CA ASN A 192 2.04 6.85 30.87
C ASN A 192 1.12 6.64 29.66
N GLN A 193 -0.06 7.27 29.66
CA GLN A 193 -1.11 7.05 28.64
C GLN A 193 -1.19 8.11 27.54
N GLY A 194 -0.28 9.08 27.56
CA GLY A 194 -0.32 10.26 26.70
C GLY A 194 -1.66 11.00 26.79
N ARG A 195 -2.33 11.18 25.65
CA ARG A 195 -3.61 11.89 25.54
C ARG A 195 -4.84 11.07 25.95
N ASN A 196 -4.67 9.78 26.23
CA ASN A 196 -5.76 8.87 26.59
C ASN A 196 -6.19 9.01 28.06
N LEU A 197 -7.36 8.49 28.42
CA LEU A 197 -7.72 8.30 29.82
C LEU A 197 -6.98 7.08 30.42
N PRO A 198 -6.51 7.14 31.68
CA PRO A 198 -5.92 5.98 32.35
C PRO A 198 -6.85 4.75 32.30
N GLY A 199 -6.41 3.66 31.68
CA GLY A 199 -7.23 2.45 31.51
C GLY A 199 -8.37 2.56 30.50
N GLN A 200 -8.38 3.58 29.63
CA GLN A 200 -9.25 3.62 28.44
C GLN A 200 -9.02 2.38 27.58
N THR A 201 -10.09 1.83 26.99
CA THR A 201 -9.90 0.83 25.94
C THR A 201 -9.47 1.53 24.65
N VAL A 202 -8.33 1.14 24.11
CA VAL A 202 -7.83 1.59 22.82
C VAL A 202 -8.04 0.48 21.80
N PHE A 203 -8.57 0.87 20.64
CA PHE A 203 -8.88 -0.04 19.54
C PHE A 203 -7.94 0.26 18.37
N THR A 204 -7.13 -0.71 17.95
CA THR A 204 -6.21 -0.51 16.82
C THR A 204 -6.95 -0.31 15.50
N CYS A 205 -8.16 -0.87 15.38
CA CYS A 205 -9.08 -0.69 14.24
C CYS A 205 -9.67 0.72 14.09
N LEU A 206 -9.31 1.67 14.98
CA LEU A 206 -9.66 3.09 14.86
C LEU A 206 -8.50 3.97 14.38
N SER A 207 -7.29 3.42 14.25
CA SER A 207 -6.14 4.14 13.71
C SER A 207 -6.08 3.97 12.20
N HIS A 208 -6.18 5.09 11.48
CA HIS A 208 -6.01 5.13 10.03
C HIS A 208 -4.68 4.49 9.60
N ASP A 209 -3.59 4.89 10.27
CA ASP A 209 -2.24 4.44 9.97
C ASP A 209 -2.08 2.94 10.14
N ILE A 210 -2.58 2.37 11.23
CA ILE A 210 -2.50 0.92 11.48
C ILE A 210 -3.30 0.16 10.41
N ILE A 211 -4.50 0.60 10.06
CA ILE A 211 -5.30 -0.07 9.02
C ILE A 211 -4.59 -0.02 7.67
N ALA A 212 -4.06 1.14 7.28
CA ALA A 212 -3.33 1.31 6.02
C ALA A 212 -2.04 0.47 5.99
N HIS A 213 -1.32 0.43 7.12
CA HIS A 213 -0.11 -0.36 7.30
C HIS A 213 -0.40 -1.87 7.13
N GLU A 214 -1.36 -2.42 7.87
CA GLU A 214 -1.69 -3.86 7.76
C GLU A 214 -2.31 -4.24 6.41
N THR A 215 -3.09 -3.33 5.80
CA THR A 215 -3.63 -3.53 4.45
C THR A 215 -2.50 -3.61 3.42
N THR A 216 -1.41 -2.87 3.63
CA THR A 216 -0.24 -2.92 2.75
C THR A 216 0.44 -4.27 2.77
N HIS A 217 0.61 -4.89 3.95
CA HIS A 217 1.13 -6.27 4.04
C HIS A 217 0.28 -7.26 3.24
N ALA A 218 -1.05 -7.19 3.36
CA ALA A 218 -1.97 -8.03 2.60
C ALA A 218 -1.89 -7.79 1.08
N VAL A 219 -1.73 -6.53 0.67
CA VAL A 219 -1.57 -6.15 -0.74
C VAL A 219 -0.25 -6.70 -1.30
N ILE A 220 0.86 -6.51 -0.59
CA ILE A 220 2.19 -6.97 -1.03
C ILE A 220 2.23 -8.50 -1.15
N ASP A 221 1.69 -9.22 -0.18
CA ASP A 221 1.56 -10.69 -0.21
C ASP A 221 0.70 -11.18 -1.39
N GLY A 222 -0.25 -10.35 -1.85
CA GLY A 222 -1.06 -10.59 -3.03
C GLY A 222 -0.36 -10.30 -4.37
N ILE A 223 0.55 -9.31 -4.42
CA ILE A 223 1.24 -8.90 -5.66
C ILE A 223 2.34 -9.89 -6.02
N ARG A 224 3.09 -10.42 -5.04
CA ARG A 224 4.26 -11.29 -5.28
C ARG A 224 4.27 -12.54 -4.42
N SER A 225 4.44 -13.70 -5.05
CA SER A 225 4.17 -15.01 -4.42
C SER A 225 5.12 -15.42 -3.28
N PHE A 226 6.39 -15.00 -3.34
CA PHE A 226 7.43 -15.40 -2.37
C PHE A 226 8.08 -14.21 -1.68
N PHE A 227 7.45 -13.05 -1.79
CA PHE A 227 8.01 -11.80 -1.27
C PHE A 227 7.93 -11.73 0.26
N MET A 228 7.10 -12.57 0.86
CA MET A 228 6.95 -12.77 2.30
C MET A 228 8.00 -13.71 2.93
N GLU A 229 8.94 -14.25 2.14
CA GLU A 229 9.96 -15.16 2.65
C GLU A 229 11.21 -14.39 3.10
N PRO A 230 11.55 -14.40 4.41
CA PRO A 230 12.67 -13.63 4.89
C PRO A 230 13.96 -14.38 4.60
N THR A 231 14.60 -14.04 3.50
CA THR A 231 15.89 -14.60 3.05
C THR A 231 17.09 -13.78 3.51
N ASN A 232 16.86 -12.54 3.93
CA ASN A 232 17.84 -11.62 4.49
C ASN A 232 17.14 -10.62 5.43
N ILE A 233 17.93 -9.75 6.07
CA ILE A 233 17.45 -8.79 7.06
C ILE A 233 16.64 -7.61 6.47
N ASP A 234 16.88 -7.27 5.21
CA ASP A 234 16.15 -6.21 4.50
C ASP A 234 14.73 -6.65 4.15
N VAL A 235 14.46 -7.95 3.94
CA VAL A 235 13.12 -8.42 3.55
C VAL A 235 12.05 -7.99 4.56
N PRO A 236 12.09 -8.39 5.85
CA PRO A 236 11.09 -7.91 6.82
C PRO A 236 11.09 -6.39 6.97
N ALA A 237 12.26 -5.76 7.01
CA ALA A 237 12.39 -4.31 7.14
C ALA A 237 11.79 -3.55 5.95
N PHE A 238 11.80 -4.15 4.77
CA PHE A 238 11.20 -3.60 3.56
C PHE A 238 9.67 -3.58 3.67
N HIS A 239 9.07 -4.68 4.13
CA HIS A 239 7.62 -4.73 4.37
C HIS A 239 7.19 -3.65 5.37
N GLU A 240 7.91 -3.52 6.48
CA GLU A 240 7.67 -2.46 7.46
C GLU A 240 7.80 -1.06 6.89
N ALA A 241 8.84 -0.82 6.10
CA ALA A 241 9.09 0.49 5.50
C ALA A 241 8.02 0.88 4.47
N ILE A 242 7.60 -0.04 3.60
CA ILE A 242 6.59 0.27 2.60
C ILE A 242 5.22 0.49 3.24
N SER A 243 4.86 -0.30 4.24
CA SER A 243 3.61 -0.12 4.99
C SER A 243 3.56 1.24 5.70
N ASP A 244 4.68 1.70 6.27
CA ASP A 244 4.80 3.07 6.82
C ASP A 244 4.72 4.15 5.75
N VAL A 245 5.40 3.96 4.61
CA VAL A 245 5.39 4.92 3.50
C VAL A 245 3.97 5.14 2.99
N VAL A 246 3.19 4.05 2.84
CA VAL A 246 1.78 4.12 2.46
C VAL A 246 0.95 4.87 3.49
N ALA A 247 1.12 4.54 4.78
CA ALA A 247 0.40 5.19 5.86
C ALA A 247 0.72 6.70 5.93
N LEU A 248 2.00 7.08 5.91
CA LEU A 248 2.42 8.48 5.97
C LEU A 248 1.97 9.29 4.74
N PHE A 249 2.08 8.74 3.52
CA PHE A 249 1.62 9.48 2.34
C PHE A 249 0.11 9.70 2.31
N SER A 250 -0.66 8.85 3.01
CA SER A 250 -2.10 9.08 3.15
C SER A 250 -2.43 10.40 3.87
N HIS A 251 -1.59 10.85 4.81
CA HIS A 251 -1.78 12.10 5.55
C HIS A 251 -1.85 13.33 4.63
N PHE A 252 -1.14 13.31 3.51
CA PHE A 252 -1.11 14.43 2.56
C PHE A 252 -2.39 14.52 1.72
N SER A 253 -3.27 13.51 1.78
CA SER A 253 -4.63 13.62 1.23
C SER A 253 -5.61 14.34 2.18
N HIS A 254 -5.21 14.58 3.44
CA HIS A 254 -6.06 15.20 4.47
C HIS A 254 -5.95 16.73 4.36
N ARG A 255 -6.66 17.32 3.40
CA ARG A 255 -6.52 18.74 3.04
C ARG A 255 -6.63 19.70 4.23
N GLU A 256 -7.60 19.51 5.12
CA GLU A 256 -7.80 20.42 6.26
C GLU A 256 -6.59 20.42 7.21
N VAL A 257 -6.05 19.24 7.51
CA VAL A 257 -4.89 19.07 8.38
C VAL A 257 -3.61 19.59 7.72
N LEU A 258 -3.47 19.35 6.42
CA LEU A 258 -2.35 19.82 5.63
C LEU A 258 -2.32 21.36 5.59
N LEU A 259 -3.47 22.01 5.39
CA LEU A 259 -3.59 23.46 5.42
C LEU A 259 -3.24 24.04 6.80
N ASP A 260 -3.79 23.48 7.88
CA ASP A 260 -3.51 23.91 9.25
C ASP A 260 -2.01 23.78 9.57
N THR A 261 -1.41 22.63 9.23
CA THR A 261 0.02 22.37 9.42
C THR A 261 0.86 23.39 8.64
N LEU A 262 0.61 23.59 7.34
CA LEU A 262 1.36 24.52 6.51
C LEU A 262 1.25 25.97 7.00
N GLN A 263 0.08 26.39 7.48
CA GLN A 263 -0.09 27.72 8.07
C GLN A 263 0.78 27.88 9.31
N LYS A 264 0.73 26.92 10.24
CA LYS A 264 1.44 26.95 11.53
C LYS A 264 2.95 26.79 11.41
N THR A 265 3.45 26.13 10.37
CA THR A 265 4.88 25.96 10.12
C THR A 265 5.47 27.00 9.18
N GLY A 266 4.66 27.90 8.63
CA GLY A 266 5.10 28.85 7.61
C GLY A 266 5.50 28.16 6.30
N GLY A 267 4.85 27.04 5.99
CA GLY A 267 5.01 26.26 4.77
C GLY A 267 6.07 25.15 4.81
N ARG A 268 6.68 24.89 5.98
CA ARG A 268 7.65 23.79 6.17
C ARG A 268 6.95 22.52 6.63
N LEU A 269 7.03 21.45 5.84
CA LEU A 269 6.36 20.17 6.14
C LEU A 269 7.20 19.24 7.03
N PHE A 270 8.49 19.52 7.16
CA PHE A 270 9.49 18.65 7.80
C PHE A 270 9.82 19.05 9.24
N ASP A 271 9.22 20.12 9.77
CA ASP A 271 9.39 20.48 11.17
C ASP A 271 8.71 19.40 12.05
N ASP A 272 9.42 18.90 13.06
CA ASP A 272 8.95 17.86 13.99
C ASP A 272 7.83 18.32 14.91
N GLN A 273 7.77 19.64 15.11
CA GLN A 273 6.86 20.30 16.02
C GLN A 273 6.09 21.43 15.34
N LEU A 274 4.79 21.45 15.58
CA LEU A 274 3.93 22.57 15.23
C LEU A 274 4.20 23.73 16.18
N ARG A 275 4.21 24.94 15.62
CA ARG A 275 4.32 26.15 16.43
C ARG A 275 3.13 26.26 17.39
N SER A 276 3.45 26.67 18.61
CA SER A 276 2.46 27.02 19.63
C SER A 276 1.58 28.20 19.19
N GLU A 277 0.27 28.10 19.40
CA GLU A 277 -0.74 29.11 19.02
C GLU A 277 -0.59 30.42 19.80
N ALA A 278 -0.03 30.36 21.02
CA ALA A 278 0.24 31.51 21.87
C ALA A 278 1.70 31.57 22.33
N LEU A 279 2.23 32.79 22.46
CA LEU A 279 3.56 33.03 23.04
C LEU A 279 3.52 32.79 24.56
N HIS A 280 4.54 32.12 25.06
CA HIS A 280 4.73 31.90 26.49
C HIS A 280 5.46 33.09 27.14
N HIS A 281 4.86 33.69 28.16
CA HIS A 281 5.54 34.69 28.99
C HIS A 281 6.14 34.00 30.22
N ALA A 282 7.44 34.19 30.45
CA ALA A 282 8.14 33.55 31.57
C ALA A 282 7.51 33.95 32.91
N GLY A 283 7.13 32.95 33.72
CA GLY A 283 6.57 33.14 35.07
C GLY A 283 5.03 33.13 35.18
N GLY A 284 4.30 32.91 34.08
CA GLY A 284 2.83 32.81 34.09
C GLY A 284 2.29 31.37 34.04
N PRO A 285 0.98 31.16 34.29
CA PRO A 285 0.33 29.87 34.09
C PRO A 285 0.38 29.44 32.62
N ARG A 286 0.73 28.18 32.36
CA ARG A 286 0.77 27.61 31.00
C ARG A 286 -0.63 27.16 30.58
N ILE A 287 -1.06 27.57 29.38
CA ILE A 287 -2.29 27.08 28.75
C ILE A 287 -1.97 26.11 27.61
N GLN A 288 -2.93 25.28 27.20
CA GLN A 288 -2.75 24.29 26.12
C GLN A 288 -2.28 24.95 24.81
N ALA A 289 -2.83 26.12 24.48
CA ALA A 289 -2.44 26.92 23.31
C ALA A 289 -0.97 27.40 23.34
N GLN A 290 -0.26 27.33 24.48
CA GLN A 290 1.15 27.67 24.64
C GLN A 290 2.09 26.44 24.54
N THR A 291 1.53 25.27 24.23
CA THR A 291 2.27 24.00 24.14
C THR A 291 2.43 23.61 22.69
N SER A 292 3.67 23.34 22.29
CA SER A 292 4.02 22.79 20.98
C SER A 292 3.51 21.36 20.87
N ASN A 293 2.88 21.02 19.73
CA ASN A 293 2.40 19.66 19.45
C ASN A 293 3.30 19.02 18.38
N ALA A 294 3.38 17.69 18.35
CA ALA A 294 4.06 17.01 17.25
C ALA A 294 3.35 17.28 15.91
N ASN A 295 4.12 17.33 14.83
CA ASN A 295 3.58 17.46 13.48
C ASN A 295 2.86 16.16 13.07
N PRO A 296 1.52 16.17 12.90
CA PRO A 296 0.75 14.96 12.63
C PRO A 296 1.00 14.38 11.23
N LEU A 297 1.54 15.16 10.30
CA LEU A 297 1.81 14.67 8.94
C LEU A 297 2.97 13.68 8.88
N ILE A 298 3.88 13.72 9.86
CA ILE A 298 5.13 12.97 9.85
C ILE A 298 5.29 12.02 11.05
N ALA A 299 4.27 11.94 11.90
CA ALA A 299 4.22 11.03 13.04
C ALA A 299 3.24 9.89 12.75
N LEU A 300 3.65 8.65 13.04
CA LEU A 300 2.82 7.46 12.84
C LEU A 300 2.16 7.01 14.14
N ALA A 301 0.85 6.74 14.07
CA ALA A 301 0.05 6.03 15.08
C ALA A 301 0.33 6.48 16.53
N MET A 302 0.25 7.79 16.74
CA MET A 302 0.58 8.45 18.01
C MET A 302 -0.22 7.92 19.21
N GLN A 303 -1.53 7.73 19.06
CA GLN A 303 -2.34 7.19 20.15
C GLN A 303 -1.87 5.83 20.62
N PHE A 304 -1.50 4.96 19.69
CA PHE A 304 -1.08 3.60 20.02
C PHE A 304 0.22 3.62 20.84
N GLY A 305 1.23 4.35 20.35
CA GLY A 305 2.51 4.48 21.05
C GLY A 305 2.33 5.02 22.47
N ASP A 306 1.60 6.12 22.60
CA ASP A 306 1.27 6.74 23.88
C ASP A 306 0.46 5.81 24.80
N ALA A 307 -0.53 5.08 24.29
CA ALA A 307 -1.37 4.19 25.09
C ALA A 307 -0.61 2.95 25.60
N SER A 308 0.31 2.44 24.78
CA SER A 308 1.18 1.30 25.13
C SER A 308 2.33 1.71 26.07
N GLY A 309 2.50 3.01 26.34
CA GLY A 309 3.54 3.54 27.23
C GLY A 309 4.90 3.79 26.56
N LYS A 310 4.96 3.72 25.22
CA LYS A 310 6.09 4.21 24.43
C LYS A 310 5.93 5.73 24.30
N ARG A 311 7.00 6.52 24.50
CA ARG A 311 6.90 8.01 24.44
C ARG A 311 6.83 8.46 22.98
N GLY A 312 5.66 8.92 22.51
CA GLY A 312 5.47 9.50 21.17
C GLY A 312 4.82 8.54 20.16
N GLY A 313 4.83 8.96 18.88
CA GLY A 313 4.45 8.09 17.76
C GLY A 313 5.25 6.80 17.73
N LEU A 314 4.67 5.77 17.14
CA LEU A 314 5.30 4.46 17.00
C LEU A 314 6.69 4.56 16.36
N ARG A 315 6.90 5.58 15.50
CA ARG A 315 8.15 5.85 14.79
C ARG A 315 8.35 7.36 14.64
N SER A 316 9.57 7.86 14.88
CA SER A 316 10.02 9.23 14.55
C SER A 316 11.26 9.13 13.65
N ALA A 317 11.09 8.52 12.48
CA ALA A 317 12.18 8.24 11.54
C ALA A 317 12.73 9.51 10.88
N LEU A 318 11.91 10.56 10.79
CA LEU A 318 12.18 11.76 10.00
C LEU A 318 13.05 12.80 10.73
N GLY A 319 13.26 12.62 12.04
CA GLY A 319 14.10 13.50 12.86
C GLY A 319 15.55 13.05 13.03
N MET A 320 15.94 11.88 12.49
CA MET A 320 17.30 11.37 12.65
C MET A 320 18.25 12.01 11.63
N VAL A 321 19.43 12.43 12.10
CA VAL A 321 20.51 12.89 11.23
C VAL A 321 20.95 11.71 10.34
N PRO A 322 20.95 11.84 9.01
CA PRO A 322 21.34 10.74 8.12
C PRO A 322 22.74 10.22 8.46
N ASN A 323 22.86 8.91 8.69
CA ASN A 323 24.13 8.27 8.97
C ASN A 323 24.27 6.98 8.14
N PRO A 324 25.32 6.87 7.29
CA PRO A 324 25.51 5.70 6.43
C PRO A 324 25.86 4.42 7.19
N LYS A 325 26.13 4.51 8.50
CA LYS A 325 26.44 3.35 9.35
C LYS A 325 25.21 2.72 9.98
N ASP A 326 24.04 3.36 9.95
CA ASP A 326 22.86 2.87 10.67
C ASP A 326 22.41 1.49 10.17
N LEU A 327 22.53 1.23 8.86
CA LEU A 327 22.25 -0.09 8.26
C LEU A 327 23.18 -1.21 8.76
N THR A 328 24.31 -0.90 9.37
CA THR A 328 25.22 -1.92 9.90
C THR A 328 24.84 -2.36 11.32
N SER A 329 24.14 -1.50 12.06
CA SER A 329 23.79 -1.72 13.47
C SER A 329 22.31 -2.04 13.69
N MET A 330 21.41 -1.48 12.87
CA MET A 330 19.97 -1.68 13.00
C MET A 330 19.54 -3.00 12.35
N THR A 331 19.22 -3.97 13.19
CA THR A 331 18.86 -5.33 12.78
C THR A 331 17.37 -5.64 12.96
N GLU A 332 16.71 -4.93 13.86
CA GLU A 332 15.28 -5.04 14.12
C GLU A 332 14.51 -4.50 12.89
N PRO A 333 13.53 -5.25 12.34
CA PRO A 333 12.80 -4.86 11.14
C PRO A 333 12.23 -3.43 11.12
N HIS A 334 11.63 -2.97 12.21
CA HIS A 334 10.98 -1.65 12.28
C HIS A 334 12.03 -0.53 12.29
N GLU A 335 13.05 -0.65 13.14
CA GLU A 335 14.17 0.29 13.21
C GLU A 335 14.92 0.35 11.88
N ARG A 336 15.23 -0.79 11.29
CA ARG A 336 15.90 -0.86 9.99
C ARG A 336 15.03 -0.30 8.86
N GLY A 337 13.74 -0.61 8.86
CA GLY A 337 12.77 -0.10 7.89
C GLY A 337 12.64 1.42 7.93
N SER A 338 12.76 2.01 9.13
CA SER A 338 12.73 3.46 9.33
C SER A 338 13.80 4.21 8.54
N ILE A 339 14.95 3.58 8.26
CA ILE A 339 16.02 4.14 7.43
C ILE A 339 15.52 4.35 5.98
N LEU A 340 14.79 3.38 5.43
CA LEU A 340 14.23 3.45 4.08
C LEU A 340 13.11 4.50 4.01
N VAL A 341 12.22 4.54 5.02
CA VAL A 341 11.17 5.57 5.14
C VAL A 341 11.81 6.96 5.14
N ALA A 342 12.84 7.17 5.95
CA ALA A 342 13.54 8.44 6.03
C ALA A 342 14.20 8.84 4.71
N ALA A 343 14.76 7.90 3.95
CA ALA A 343 15.33 8.18 2.63
C ALA A 343 14.27 8.67 1.63
N ILE A 344 13.10 8.02 1.59
CA ILE A 344 12.01 8.36 0.67
C ILE A 344 11.44 9.74 1.00
N PHE A 345 11.21 10.03 2.28
CA PHE A 345 10.65 11.30 2.70
C PHE A 345 11.62 12.47 2.58
N ASP A 346 12.92 12.25 2.79
CA ASP A 346 13.96 13.25 2.52
C ASP A 346 13.94 13.68 1.04
N ALA A 347 13.85 12.71 0.13
CA ALA A 347 13.68 12.97 -1.29
C ALA A 347 12.37 13.71 -1.61
N PHE A 348 11.25 13.29 -1.01
CA PHE A 348 9.94 13.94 -1.15
C PHE A 348 9.99 15.42 -0.70
N PHE A 349 10.52 15.71 0.49
CA PHE A 349 10.63 17.07 1.00
C PHE A 349 11.56 17.91 0.15
N THR A 350 12.65 17.33 -0.35
CA THR A 350 13.58 17.99 -1.27
C THR A 350 12.88 18.41 -2.56
N VAL A 351 12.08 17.52 -3.16
CA VAL A 351 11.31 17.83 -4.38
C VAL A 351 10.22 18.87 -4.10
N TYR A 352 9.47 18.73 -2.99
CA TYR A 352 8.47 19.72 -2.57
C TYR A 352 9.08 21.12 -2.43
N LEU A 353 10.25 21.24 -1.80
CA LEU A 353 10.96 22.52 -1.66
C LEU A 353 11.36 23.13 -3.01
N ARG A 354 11.75 22.31 -3.99
CA ARG A 354 12.07 22.77 -5.35
C ARG A 354 10.82 23.29 -6.06
N ARG A 355 9.72 22.53 -6.02
CA ARG A 355 8.45 22.89 -6.68
C ARG A 355 7.80 24.14 -6.08
N THR A 356 7.95 24.35 -4.79
CA THR A 356 7.38 25.52 -4.09
C THR A 356 8.29 26.74 -4.04
N ALA A 357 9.53 26.64 -4.57
CA ALA A 357 10.52 27.71 -4.51
C ALA A 357 10.00 29.02 -5.15
N ASP A 358 9.35 28.93 -6.31
CA ASP A 358 8.82 30.10 -7.01
C ASP A 358 7.61 30.71 -6.29
N LEU A 359 6.77 29.91 -5.63
CA LEU A 359 5.68 30.41 -4.78
C LEU A 359 6.23 31.27 -3.64
N PHE A 360 7.32 30.82 -3.00
CA PHE A 360 7.99 31.61 -1.97
C PHE A 360 8.69 32.85 -2.54
N ARG A 361 9.26 32.79 -3.75
CA ARG A 361 9.85 33.97 -4.41
C ARG A 361 8.79 35.03 -4.70
N ILE A 362 7.64 34.62 -5.23
CA ILE A 362 6.48 35.51 -5.47
C ILE A 362 6.02 36.14 -4.15
N TYR A 363 5.84 35.33 -3.11
CA TYR A 363 5.43 35.82 -1.80
C TYR A 363 6.41 36.86 -1.22
N ARG A 364 7.72 36.57 -1.25
CA ARG A 364 8.77 37.47 -0.75
C ARG A 364 8.86 38.78 -1.55
N ALA A 365 8.63 38.73 -2.87
CA ALA A 365 8.60 39.92 -3.71
C ALA A 365 7.44 40.87 -3.34
N GLY A 366 6.31 40.33 -2.86
CA GLY A 366 5.15 41.12 -2.46
C GLY A 366 5.24 41.72 -1.04
N THR A 367 5.91 41.05 -0.09
CA THR A 367 5.92 41.49 1.32
C THR A 367 7.21 42.18 1.76
N GLY A 368 8.30 42.14 0.98
CA GLY A 368 9.59 42.75 1.29
C GLY A 368 10.38 42.06 2.42
N VAL A 369 9.69 41.45 3.40
CA VAL A 369 10.23 40.61 4.47
C VAL A 369 9.13 39.62 4.91
N VAL A 370 9.49 38.36 5.22
CA VAL A 370 8.58 37.43 5.91
C VAL A 370 8.63 37.76 7.40
N THR A 371 7.84 38.74 7.85
CA THR A 371 7.79 39.15 9.27
C THR A 371 6.70 38.42 10.07
N GLY A 372 5.78 37.71 9.40
CA GLY A 372 4.69 36.96 10.02
C GLY A 372 5.02 35.48 10.27
N PRO A 373 4.55 34.88 11.38
CA PRO A 373 4.56 33.44 11.63
C PRO A 373 3.85 32.62 10.55
N ASP A 374 2.71 33.16 10.12
CA ASP A 374 1.73 32.44 9.32
C ASP A 374 1.81 32.91 7.87
N ILE A 375 1.65 31.96 6.96
CA ILE A 375 1.53 32.24 5.54
C ILE A 375 0.08 32.59 5.18
N PRO A 376 -0.16 33.51 4.22
CA PRO A 376 -1.52 33.84 3.77
C PRO A 376 -2.28 32.62 3.26
N GLY A 377 -3.59 32.59 3.48
CA GLY A 377 -4.47 31.49 3.05
C GLY A 377 -4.31 31.06 1.58
N PRO A 378 -4.22 31.99 0.60
CA PRO A 378 -3.97 31.60 -0.79
C PRO A 378 -2.63 30.89 -1.01
N LEU A 379 -1.56 31.32 -0.32
CA LEU A 379 -0.26 30.65 -0.38
C LEU A 379 -0.34 29.27 0.27
N ALA A 380 -0.98 29.15 1.44
CA ALA A 380 -1.18 27.87 2.11
C ALA A 380 -1.96 26.88 1.23
N ASN A 381 -2.99 27.34 0.50
CA ASN A 381 -3.72 26.51 -0.46
C ASN A 381 -2.84 26.04 -1.62
N ALA A 382 -2.05 26.92 -2.22
CA ALA A 382 -1.12 26.55 -3.29
C ALA A 382 -0.05 25.55 -2.82
N LEU A 383 0.50 25.75 -1.61
CA LEU A 383 1.45 24.81 -1.01
C LEU A 383 0.80 23.47 -0.67
N ALA A 384 -0.44 23.45 -0.19
CA ALA A 384 -1.17 22.23 0.09
C ALA A 384 -1.46 21.44 -1.19
N ASP A 385 -1.85 22.12 -2.27
CA ASP A 385 -2.04 21.49 -3.58
C ASP A 385 -0.73 20.87 -4.09
N GLU A 386 0.38 21.59 -3.95
CA GLU A 386 1.70 21.12 -4.39
C GLU A 386 2.21 19.95 -3.55
N ALA A 387 2.02 20.00 -2.24
CA ALA A 387 2.37 18.93 -1.32
C ALA A 387 1.54 17.66 -1.61
N SER A 388 0.22 17.81 -1.82
CA SER A 388 -0.67 16.68 -2.13
C SER A 388 -0.27 16.01 -3.44
N LYS A 389 -0.03 16.80 -4.51
CA LYS A 389 0.41 16.27 -5.81
C LYS A 389 1.76 15.56 -5.72
N THR A 390 2.73 16.18 -5.04
CA THR A 390 4.06 15.59 -4.87
C THR A 390 3.98 14.29 -4.05
N ALA A 391 3.13 14.23 -3.02
CA ALA A 391 2.91 13.02 -2.23
C ALA A 391 2.24 11.91 -3.05
N ASP A 392 1.23 12.24 -3.85
CA ASP A 392 0.56 11.29 -4.75
C ASP A 392 1.55 10.70 -5.78
N GLU A 393 2.45 11.53 -6.33
CA GLU A 393 3.48 11.08 -7.26
C GLU A 393 4.52 10.19 -6.59
N PHE A 394 5.01 10.56 -5.40
CA PHE A 394 5.97 9.75 -4.63
C PHE A 394 5.35 8.43 -4.16
N PHE A 395 4.08 8.44 -3.74
CA PHE A 395 3.32 7.24 -3.45
C PHE A 395 3.22 6.34 -4.69
N ALA A 396 2.77 6.91 -5.81
CA ALA A 396 2.57 6.15 -7.04
C ALA A 396 3.87 5.51 -7.53
N ILE A 397 5.00 6.21 -7.41
CA ILE A 397 6.28 5.67 -7.85
C ILE A 397 6.82 4.59 -6.90
N CYS A 398 6.67 4.74 -5.59
CA CYS A 398 7.01 3.70 -4.61
C CYS A 398 6.20 2.42 -4.89
N VAL A 399 4.90 2.56 -5.13
CA VAL A 399 4.03 1.41 -5.42
C VAL A 399 4.39 0.76 -6.76
N ARG A 400 4.62 1.54 -7.83
CA ARG A 400 5.03 0.98 -9.13
C ARG A 400 6.39 0.29 -9.08
N ALA A 401 7.30 0.78 -8.24
CA ALA A 401 8.61 0.15 -8.05
C ALA A 401 8.52 -1.31 -7.61
N LEU A 402 7.42 -1.73 -6.96
CA LEU A 402 7.18 -3.13 -6.60
C LEU A 402 7.21 -4.06 -7.82
N ASP A 403 6.79 -3.61 -9.00
CA ASP A 403 6.85 -4.39 -10.24
C ASP A 403 8.26 -4.46 -10.84
N TYR A 404 9.14 -3.54 -10.44
CA TYR A 404 10.55 -3.48 -10.83
C TYR A 404 11.48 -4.10 -9.77
N CYS A 405 10.92 -4.77 -8.77
CA CYS A 405 11.69 -5.51 -7.78
C CYS A 405 12.07 -6.92 -8.28
N PRO A 406 13.17 -7.50 -7.78
CA PRO A 406 13.40 -8.94 -7.92
C PRO A 406 12.25 -9.72 -7.23
N PRO A 407 11.91 -10.93 -7.71
CA PRO A 407 10.76 -11.66 -7.19
C PRO A 407 11.04 -12.34 -5.84
N VAL A 408 12.31 -12.39 -5.42
CA VAL A 408 12.79 -12.97 -4.16
C VAL A 408 14.02 -12.19 -3.68
N ASP A 409 14.35 -12.30 -2.40
CA ASP A 409 15.62 -11.80 -1.82
C ASP A 409 15.93 -10.34 -2.18
N ILE A 410 14.92 -9.50 -1.98
CA ILE A 410 15.04 -8.05 -2.13
C ILE A 410 15.99 -7.47 -1.07
N THR A 411 16.76 -6.47 -1.47
CA THR A 411 17.54 -5.59 -0.60
C THR A 411 17.10 -4.15 -0.79
N PHE A 412 17.43 -3.25 0.14
CA PHE A 412 17.13 -1.82 -0.04
C PHE A 412 17.82 -1.23 -1.28
N GLY A 413 19.00 -1.76 -1.63
CA GLY A 413 19.70 -1.40 -2.87
C GLY A 413 18.95 -1.83 -4.12
N ASP A 414 18.33 -3.02 -4.13
CA ASP A 414 17.48 -3.45 -5.25
C ASP A 414 16.25 -2.56 -5.39
N TYR A 415 15.67 -2.13 -4.27
CA TYR A 415 14.53 -1.21 -4.29
C TYR A 415 14.90 0.18 -4.81
N LEU A 416 16.09 0.70 -4.49
CA LEU A 416 16.61 1.93 -5.11
C LEU A 416 16.67 1.80 -6.64
N ARG A 417 17.19 0.68 -7.15
CA ARG A 417 17.23 0.44 -8.59
C ARG A 417 15.83 0.35 -9.17
N ALA A 418 14.90 -0.29 -8.46
CA ALA A 418 13.51 -0.45 -8.86
C ALA A 418 12.77 0.89 -8.95
N ILE A 419 12.87 1.75 -7.93
CA ILE A 419 12.18 3.05 -7.89
C ILE A 419 12.72 4.00 -8.95
N LEU A 420 14.04 4.04 -9.15
CA LEU A 420 14.68 4.86 -10.18
C LEU A 420 14.29 4.39 -11.58
N THR A 421 14.26 3.07 -11.82
CA THR A 421 13.87 2.50 -13.11
C THR A 421 12.39 2.75 -13.40
N ALA A 422 11.51 2.52 -12.41
CA ALA A 422 10.08 2.80 -12.55
C ALA A 422 9.84 4.29 -12.84
N HIS A 423 10.63 5.19 -12.25
CA HIS A 423 10.46 6.63 -12.42
C HIS A 423 10.91 7.03 -13.81
N LEU A 424 12.05 6.52 -14.27
CA LEU A 424 12.52 6.75 -15.63
C LEU A 424 11.52 6.24 -16.67
N ASP A 425 10.87 5.09 -16.42
CA ASP A 425 9.96 4.49 -17.38
C ASP A 425 8.63 5.24 -17.46
N PHE A 426 8.17 5.84 -16.36
CA PHE A 426 6.94 6.63 -16.31
C PHE A 426 7.16 8.11 -16.65
N GLU A 427 8.20 8.73 -16.08
CA GLU A 427 8.61 10.12 -16.29
C GLU A 427 10.09 10.15 -16.76
N PRO A 428 10.32 10.00 -18.08
CA PRO A 428 11.67 10.07 -18.63
C PRO A 428 12.34 11.42 -18.37
N VAL A 429 11.57 12.51 -18.35
CA VAL A 429 12.07 13.87 -18.15
C VAL A 429 11.92 14.28 -16.69
N ASP A 430 12.98 14.11 -15.91
CA ASP A 430 12.99 14.50 -14.49
C ASP A 430 13.23 15.99 -14.31
N ARG A 431 12.17 16.79 -14.46
CA ARG A 431 12.27 18.26 -14.36
C ARG A 431 12.59 18.73 -12.94
N ASP A 432 12.14 18.00 -11.94
CA ASP A 432 12.23 18.40 -10.53
C ASP A 432 13.42 17.75 -9.80
N GLY A 433 14.16 16.88 -10.47
CA GLY A 433 15.31 16.15 -9.94
C GLY A 433 14.92 15.14 -8.86
N ALA A 434 13.78 14.47 -9.01
CA ALA A 434 13.30 13.46 -8.09
C ALA A 434 14.25 12.25 -8.01
N ARG A 435 14.84 11.83 -9.13
CA ARG A 435 15.84 10.74 -9.16
C ARG A 435 17.10 11.12 -8.41
N ASP A 436 17.62 12.32 -8.64
CA ASP A 436 18.77 12.86 -7.90
C ASP A 436 18.49 12.94 -6.40
N ALA A 437 17.30 13.40 -6.01
CA ALA A 437 16.91 13.50 -4.60
C ALA A 437 16.83 12.12 -3.94
N LEU A 438 16.25 11.11 -4.62
CA LEU A 438 16.22 9.72 -4.16
C LEU A 438 17.64 9.13 -4.03
N MET A 439 18.47 9.30 -5.05
CA MET A 439 19.86 8.82 -5.05
C MET A 439 20.64 9.39 -3.86
N GLU A 440 20.56 10.69 -3.64
CA GLU A 440 21.27 11.34 -2.53
C GLU A 440 20.75 10.87 -1.17
N ALA A 441 19.44 10.85 -0.98
CA ALA A 441 18.84 10.47 0.29
C ALA A 441 19.15 9.02 0.69
N PHE A 442 19.20 8.11 -0.27
CA PHE A 442 19.62 6.72 -0.07
C PHE A 442 21.11 6.62 0.25
N ARG A 443 21.95 7.37 -0.49
CA ARG A 443 23.41 7.42 -0.26
C ARG A 443 23.77 7.90 1.14
N LEU A 444 23.13 8.99 1.60
CA LEU A 444 23.36 9.56 2.93
C LEU A 444 23.06 8.56 4.07
N ARG A 445 22.22 7.57 3.80
CA ARG A 445 21.83 6.51 4.74
C ARG A 445 22.51 5.18 4.48
N GLY A 446 23.50 5.16 3.58
CA GLY A 446 24.31 3.98 3.30
C GLY A 446 23.62 2.91 2.46
N ILE A 447 22.48 3.23 1.83
CA ILE A 447 21.76 2.29 0.97
C ILE A 447 22.44 2.26 -0.40
N TYR A 448 23.13 1.16 -0.70
CA TYR A 448 23.83 0.94 -1.96
C TYR A 448 23.39 -0.37 -2.63
N PRO A 449 23.20 -0.39 -3.96
CA PRO A 449 22.99 -1.64 -4.68
C PRO A 449 24.29 -2.43 -4.86
N GLU A 450 24.30 -3.69 -4.44
CA GLU A 450 25.47 -4.59 -4.53
C GLU A 450 25.95 -4.81 -5.98
N ALA A 451 25.03 -4.83 -6.96
CA ALA A 451 25.31 -5.19 -8.34
C ALA A 451 25.59 -3.99 -9.28
N ALA A 452 25.52 -2.75 -8.78
CA ALA A 452 25.74 -1.56 -9.61
C ALA A 452 27.25 -1.28 -9.78
N PHE A 453 27.68 -0.95 -11.00
CA PHE A 453 29.08 -0.61 -11.29
C PHE A 453 29.48 0.78 -10.77
N GLY A 454 28.50 1.66 -10.58
CA GLY A 454 28.69 3.03 -10.12
C GLY A 454 27.41 3.61 -9.56
N PHE A 455 27.49 4.84 -9.07
CA PHE A 455 26.39 5.57 -8.45
C PHE A 455 25.90 6.73 -9.35
N SER A 456 25.91 6.53 -10.67
CA SER A 456 25.24 7.39 -11.64
C SER A 456 23.85 6.86 -11.96
N GLU A 457 22.95 7.70 -12.48
CA GLU A 457 21.62 7.28 -12.91
C GLU A 457 21.67 6.04 -13.82
N GLU A 458 22.51 6.06 -14.87
CA GLU A 458 22.62 4.97 -15.84
C GLU A 458 23.11 3.66 -15.22
N SER A 459 23.94 3.76 -14.18
CA SER A 459 24.49 2.61 -13.47
C SER A 459 23.46 1.99 -12.52
N LEU A 460 22.55 2.80 -11.98
CA LEU A 460 21.54 2.38 -11.01
C LEU A 460 20.28 1.84 -11.67
N PHE A 461 19.93 2.26 -12.89
CA PHE A 461 18.78 1.68 -13.59
C PHE A 461 18.96 0.19 -13.89
N TRP A 462 17.84 -0.54 -13.87
CA TRP A 462 17.82 -1.86 -14.48
C TRP A 462 18.05 -1.73 -15.99
N PRO A 463 19.02 -2.46 -16.55
CA PRO A 463 19.32 -2.34 -17.97
C PRO A 463 18.15 -2.86 -18.81
N LYS A 464 17.75 -2.08 -19.82
CA LYS A 464 16.77 -2.53 -20.81
C LYS A 464 17.37 -3.65 -21.65
N VAL A 465 16.58 -4.70 -21.89
CA VAL A 465 16.92 -5.78 -22.81
C VAL A 465 17.09 -5.20 -24.21
N ARG A 466 18.23 -5.46 -24.84
CA ARG A 466 18.48 -5.02 -26.22
C ARG A 466 17.52 -5.73 -27.17
N ARG A 467 16.98 -5.02 -28.16
CA ARG A 467 16.13 -5.63 -29.19
C ARG A 467 16.85 -6.80 -29.84
N GLY A 468 16.17 -7.95 -29.94
CA GLY A 468 16.72 -9.19 -30.48
C GLY A 468 17.65 -10.00 -29.55
N ALA A 469 17.95 -9.51 -28.34
CA ALA A 469 18.75 -10.26 -27.37
C ALA A 469 17.97 -11.41 -26.71
N LEU A 470 16.64 -11.30 -26.66
CA LEU A 470 15.72 -12.35 -26.27
C LEU A 470 14.64 -12.48 -27.36
N PRO A 471 14.12 -13.71 -27.60
CA PRO A 471 13.03 -13.91 -28.54
C PRO A 471 11.74 -13.26 -28.04
N ASP A 472 10.83 -12.97 -28.95
CA ASP A 472 9.51 -12.43 -28.60
C ASP A 472 8.63 -13.51 -27.93
N VAL A 473 7.70 -13.08 -27.08
CA VAL A 473 6.83 -13.96 -26.29
C VAL A 473 5.51 -14.19 -27.02
N VAL A 474 5.58 -15.01 -28.07
CA VAL A 474 4.44 -15.31 -28.95
C VAL A 474 3.32 -16.02 -28.17
N GLY A 475 2.07 -15.58 -28.38
CA GLY A 475 0.88 -16.19 -27.77
C GLY A 475 0.50 -15.65 -26.39
N LEU A 476 1.26 -14.70 -25.84
CA LEU A 476 0.95 -14.03 -24.58
C LEU A 476 -0.24 -13.07 -24.76
N GLN A 477 -1.25 -13.19 -23.88
CA GLN A 477 -2.47 -12.39 -23.90
C GLN A 477 -2.46 -11.38 -22.73
N PHE A 478 -2.92 -10.15 -22.97
CA PHE A 478 -2.88 -9.08 -21.96
C PHE A 478 -4.24 -8.81 -21.28
N GLY A 479 -5.33 -9.41 -21.77
CA GLY A 479 -6.68 -9.19 -21.24
C GLY A 479 -7.08 -7.71 -21.28
N ASP A 480 -7.80 -7.27 -20.23
CA ASP A 480 -8.25 -5.89 -20.05
C ASP A 480 -7.85 -5.34 -18.66
N PRO A 481 -8.06 -4.04 -18.38
CA PRO A 481 -7.69 -3.42 -17.09
C PRO A 481 -8.27 -4.08 -15.83
N ASN A 482 -9.33 -4.88 -15.96
CA ASN A 482 -9.94 -5.66 -14.87
C ASN A 482 -9.29 -7.04 -14.68
N GLY A 483 -8.34 -7.41 -15.52
CA GLY A 483 -7.51 -8.60 -15.40
C GLY A 483 -7.69 -9.61 -16.53
N LEU A 484 -7.14 -10.80 -16.30
CA LEU A 484 -7.22 -11.94 -17.22
C LEU A 484 -8.36 -12.88 -16.81
N THR A 485 -9.07 -13.42 -17.79
CA THR A 485 -9.97 -14.55 -17.62
C THR A 485 -9.20 -15.81 -17.20
N LYS A 486 -9.92 -16.84 -16.74
CA LYS A 486 -9.29 -18.11 -16.37
C LYS A 486 -8.57 -18.77 -17.55
N GLU A 487 -9.19 -18.77 -18.73
CA GLU A 487 -8.63 -19.38 -19.93
C GLU A 487 -7.35 -18.65 -20.39
N GLU A 488 -7.36 -17.31 -20.37
CA GLU A 488 -6.16 -16.52 -20.67
C GLU A 488 -5.05 -16.75 -19.64
N LYS A 489 -5.39 -16.92 -18.36
CA LYS A 489 -4.41 -17.28 -17.31
C LYS A 489 -3.81 -18.66 -17.57
N ASP A 490 -4.61 -19.66 -17.89
CA ASP A 490 -4.13 -21.02 -18.15
C ASP A 490 -3.19 -21.02 -19.39
N ASN A 491 -3.59 -20.37 -20.49
CA ASN A 491 -2.76 -20.19 -21.69
C ASN A 491 -1.45 -19.44 -21.41
N ASN A 492 -1.52 -18.26 -20.76
CA ASN A 492 -0.33 -17.48 -20.43
C ASN A 492 0.62 -18.26 -19.53
N GLY A 493 0.09 -19.02 -18.57
CA GLY A 493 0.88 -19.89 -17.71
C GLY A 493 1.73 -20.89 -18.51
N ASP A 494 1.14 -21.54 -19.52
CA ASP A 494 1.85 -22.47 -20.41
C ASP A 494 2.90 -21.74 -21.26
N VAL A 495 2.52 -20.65 -21.92
CA VAL A 495 3.41 -19.82 -22.75
C VAL A 495 4.64 -19.36 -21.96
N LEU A 496 4.43 -18.84 -20.75
CA LEU A 496 5.50 -18.31 -19.90
C LEU A 496 6.42 -19.42 -19.37
N ARG A 497 5.88 -20.58 -18.99
CA ARG A 497 6.69 -21.74 -18.56
C ARG A 497 7.56 -22.26 -19.69
N ASP A 498 7.02 -22.36 -20.90
CA ASP A 498 7.78 -22.86 -22.04
C ASP A 498 8.82 -21.85 -22.52
N TYR A 499 8.48 -20.55 -22.52
CA TYR A 499 9.44 -19.47 -22.76
C TYR A 499 10.59 -19.50 -21.75
N ALA A 500 10.28 -19.69 -20.46
CA ALA A 500 11.28 -19.76 -19.39
C ALA A 500 12.23 -20.96 -19.56
N LYS A 501 11.70 -22.14 -19.92
CA LYS A 501 12.54 -23.33 -20.19
C LYS A 501 13.48 -23.11 -21.37
N GLN A 502 12.97 -22.57 -22.47
CA GLN A 502 13.76 -22.33 -23.69
C GLN A 502 14.87 -21.30 -23.44
N ASN A 503 14.60 -20.27 -22.65
CA ASN A 503 15.51 -19.15 -22.40
C ASN A 503 16.20 -19.20 -21.03
N ALA A 504 16.16 -20.34 -20.33
CA ALA A 504 16.59 -20.49 -18.94
C ALA A 504 17.95 -19.86 -18.62
N SER A 505 18.99 -20.17 -19.40
CA SER A 505 20.34 -19.65 -19.18
C SER A 505 20.43 -18.13 -19.31
N ALA A 506 19.69 -17.52 -20.25
CA ALA A 506 19.67 -16.07 -20.44
C ALA A 506 18.88 -15.36 -19.32
N LEU A 507 17.94 -16.06 -18.69
CA LEU A 507 17.14 -15.57 -17.56
C LEU A 507 17.81 -15.83 -16.19
N GLY A 508 18.99 -16.46 -16.17
CA GLY A 508 19.73 -16.77 -14.93
C GLY A 508 19.28 -18.05 -14.22
N PHE A 509 18.58 -18.95 -14.91
CA PHE A 509 18.17 -20.26 -14.41
C PHE A 509 19.10 -21.38 -14.89
N ASP A 510 19.23 -22.43 -14.07
CA ASP A 510 20.01 -23.61 -14.39
C ASP A 510 19.12 -24.68 -15.02
N ARG A 511 19.34 -25.02 -16.30
CA ARG A 511 18.55 -26.02 -17.03
C ARG A 511 18.59 -27.41 -16.41
N ALA A 512 19.63 -27.73 -15.65
CA ALA A 512 19.77 -29.02 -14.99
C ALA A 512 19.01 -29.10 -13.65
N LYS A 513 18.56 -27.97 -13.09
CA LYS A 513 18.01 -27.89 -11.74
C LYS A 513 16.50 -27.64 -11.73
N GLY A 514 15.71 -28.69 -11.90
CA GLY A 514 14.26 -28.66 -11.68
C GLY A 514 13.47 -27.77 -12.66
N SER A 515 12.14 -27.72 -12.47
CA SER A 515 11.25 -26.95 -13.33
C SER A 515 11.20 -25.47 -12.95
N ILE A 516 11.11 -24.60 -13.96
CA ILE A 516 10.80 -23.18 -13.76
C ILE A 516 9.29 -23.00 -13.74
N SER A 517 8.79 -22.36 -12.69
CA SER A 517 7.38 -22.02 -12.50
C SER A 517 7.13 -20.55 -12.84
N ALA A 518 5.90 -20.23 -13.23
CA ALA A 518 5.40 -18.87 -13.40
C ALA A 518 4.28 -18.62 -12.38
N PRO A 519 4.60 -18.43 -11.09
CA PRO A 519 3.60 -18.39 -10.02
C PRO A 519 2.67 -17.17 -10.09
N SER A 520 3.12 -16.08 -10.70
CA SER A 520 2.37 -14.84 -10.82
C SER A 520 2.65 -14.14 -12.14
N PHE A 521 1.61 -13.62 -12.77
CA PHE A 521 1.72 -12.71 -13.90
C PHE A 521 0.46 -11.85 -14.01
N HIS A 522 0.65 -10.55 -14.25
CA HIS A 522 -0.44 -9.59 -14.27
C HIS A 522 -0.23 -8.53 -15.35
N PRO A 523 -1.28 -8.19 -16.13
CA PRO A 523 -1.21 -7.08 -17.04
C PRO A 523 -1.22 -5.76 -16.27
N MET A 524 -0.49 -4.78 -16.79
CA MET A 524 -0.36 -3.42 -16.29
C MET A 524 -0.80 -2.48 -17.42
N PHE A 525 -1.75 -1.60 -17.10
CA PHE A 525 -2.25 -0.60 -18.03
C PHE A 525 -1.99 0.79 -17.47
N HIS A 526 -1.20 1.60 -18.17
CA HIS A 526 -0.97 2.97 -17.73
C HIS A 526 -0.93 3.95 -18.90
N MET A 527 -1.37 5.17 -18.65
CA MET A 527 -1.28 6.28 -19.59
C MET A 527 0.05 7.00 -19.37
N GLY A 528 0.83 7.19 -20.42
CA GLY A 528 2.00 8.07 -20.36
C GLY A 528 1.59 9.54 -20.47
N ASN A 529 2.55 10.42 -20.19
CA ASN A 529 2.36 11.87 -20.29
C ASN A 529 2.06 12.35 -21.72
N ASP A 530 2.41 11.55 -22.73
CA ASP A 530 2.08 11.78 -24.14
C ASP A 530 0.65 11.33 -24.50
N GLY A 531 -0.12 10.82 -23.52
CA GLY A 531 -1.47 10.32 -23.71
C GLY A 531 -1.53 8.94 -24.36
N ARG A 532 -0.40 8.23 -24.54
CA ARG A 532 -0.40 6.85 -25.04
C ARG A 532 -0.70 5.87 -23.93
N LEU A 533 -1.48 4.83 -24.26
CA LEU A 533 -1.68 3.68 -23.38
C LEU A 533 -0.51 2.71 -23.55
N TYR A 534 0.18 2.44 -22.46
CA TYR A 534 1.19 1.41 -22.33
C TYR A 534 0.56 0.17 -21.71
N VAL A 535 0.80 -0.96 -22.34
CA VAL A 535 0.29 -2.27 -21.93
C VAL A 535 1.48 -3.19 -21.73
N ASP A 536 1.78 -3.49 -20.47
CA ASP A 536 2.87 -4.35 -20.08
C ASP A 536 2.32 -5.56 -19.30
N MET A 537 3.10 -6.63 -19.20
CA MET A 537 2.83 -7.82 -18.39
C MET A 537 4.02 -7.97 -17.43
N VAL A 538 3.73 -7.92 -16.14
CA VAL A 538 4.72 -8.20 -15.10
C VAL A 538 4.64 -9.69 -14.82
N VAL A 539 5.74 -10.42 -14.98
CA VAL A 539 5.81 -11.87 -14.79
C VAL A 539 6.85 -12.22 -13.76
N GLU A 540 6.49 -13.08 -12.81
CA GLU A 540 7.43 -13.72 -11.90
C GLU A 540 7.75 -15.12 -12.40
N LEU A 541 9.03 -15.40 -12.59
CA LEU A 541 9.53 -16.75 -12.88
C LEU A 541 10.39 -17.23 -11.71
N ILE A 542 10.14 -18.45 -11.24
CA ILE A 542 10.81 -19.01 -10.06
C ILE A 542 11.27 -20.44 -10.33
N GLN A 543 12.54 -20.71 -10.04
CA GLN A 543 13.13 -22.03 -9.97
C GLN A 543 13.48 -22.34 -8.51
N THR A 544 12.88 -23.38 -7.95
CA THR A 544 13.10 -23.80 -6.56
C THR A 544 13.97 -25.05 -6.51
N THR A 545 15.06 -24.99 -5.76
CA THR A 545 15.90 -26.14 -5.41
C THR A 545 15.88 -26.37 -3.90
N ARG A 546 16.27 -27.56 -3.45
CA ARG A 546 16.39 -27.87 -2.02
C ARG A 546 17.87 -27.90 -1.67
N GLU A 547 18.28 -27.06 -0.74
CA GLU A 547 19.66 -27.00 -0.26
C GLU A 547 19.72 -27.53 1.19
N PRO A 548 20.71 -28.35 1.53
CA PRO A 548 20.87 -28.87 2.88
C PRO A 548 21.37 -27.79 3.84
N PHE A 549 20.93 -27.88 5.09
CA PHE A 549 21.66 -27.25 6.19
C PHE A 549 22.89 -28.12 6.54
N GLU A 550 23.97 -27.51 7.04
CA GLU A 550 25.22 -28.21 7.37
C GLU A 550 25.10 -29.12 8.60
N GLU A 551 24.21 -28.78 9.55
CA GLU A 551 24.06 -29.53 10.79
C GLU A 551 23.15 -30.75 10.59
N ALA A 552 23.67 -31.93 10.94
CA ALA A 552 22.96 -33.20 10.76
C ALA A 552 21.57 -33.18 11.44
N GLY A 553 20.52 -33.44 10.64
CA GLY A 553 19.14 -33.51 11.12
C GLY A 553 18.34 -32.21 11.04
N THR A 554 18.93 -31.08 10.62
CA THR A 554 18.21 -29.78 10.44
C THR A 554 17.43 -29.69 9.11
N GLY A 555 17.54 -30.70 8.24
CA GLY A 555 16.74 -30.84 7.03
C GLY A 555 17.27 -30.04 5.84
N THR A 556 16.38 -29.62 4.96
CA THR A 556 16.68 -28.75 3.81
C THR A 556 15.87 -27.46 3.90
N PHE A 557 16.29 -26.45 3.14
CA PHE A 557 15.49 -25.25 2.89
C PHE A 557 15.25 -25.05 1.39
N PRO A 558 14.13 -24.42 1.01
CA PRO A 558 13.89 -24.05 -0.37
C PRO A 558 14.79 -22.88 -0.78
N MET A 559 15.70 -23.12 -1.72
CA MET A 559 16.47 -22.08 -2.38
C MET A 559 15.73 -21.63 -3.64
N ARG A 560 15.23 -20.38 -3.62
CA ARG A 560 14.49 -19.80 -4.74
C ARG A 560 15.40 -18.90 -5.56
N ASN A 561 15.53 -19.21 -6.84
CA ASN A 561 16.11 -18.34 -7.85
C ASN A 561 14.96 -17.78 -8.68
N GLY A 562 15.05 -16.51 -9.07
CA GLY A 562 13.92 -15.88 -9.73
C GLY A 562 14.29 -14.79 -10.71
N ALA A 563 13.38 -14.53 -11.64
CA ALA A 563 13.45 -13.42 -12.57
C ALA A 563 12.09 -12.74 -12.68
N THR A 564 12.05 -11.42 -12.46
CA THR A 564 10.91 -10.59 -12.84
C THR A 564 11.11 -10.17 -14.29
N LEU A 565 10.12 -10.41 -15.15
CA LEU A 565 10.08 -9.93 -16.52
C LEU A 565 9.04 -8.82 -16.65
N LEU A 566 9.40 -7.74 -17.34
CA LEU A 566 8.42 -6.78 -17.86
C LEU A 566 8.34 -6.98 -19.36
N ILE A 567 7.20 -7.46 -19.84
CA ILE A 567 6.95 -7.79 -21.25
C ILE A 567 5.97 -6.77 -21.80
N SER A 568 6.32 -6.11 -22.90
CA SER A 568 5.52 -5.02 -23.46
C SER A 568 4.80 -5.45 -24.72
N GLN A 569 3.54 -5.03 -24.83
CA GLN A 569 2.82 -5.03 -26.08
C GLN A 569 3.11 -3.71 -26.80
N ASP A 570 4.02 -3.75 -27.77
CA ASP A 570 4.28 -2.60 -28.64
C ASP A 570 2.99 -2.21 -29.40
N PRO A 571 2.83 -0.91 -29.75
CA PRO A 571 1.66 -0.42 -30.48
C PRO A 571 1.55 -1.08 -31.85
N PRO A 572 0.34 -1.09 -32.47
CA PRO A 572 0.15 -1.61 -33.82
C PRO A 572 1.11 -0.96 -34.82
N THR A 573 1.67 -1.78 -35.70
CA THR A 573 2.49 -1.32 -36.83
C THR A 573 1.71 -1.53 -38.12
N GLY A 574 1.45 -0.46 -38.87
CA GLY A 574 0.59 -0.52 -40.06
C GLY A 574 -0.90 -0.62 -39.71
N GLU A 575 -1.71 -1.13 -40.65
CA GLU A 575 -3.17 -1.04 -40.54
C GLU A 575 -3.81 -2.11 -39.62
N ASN A 576 -3.23 -3.30 -39.45
CA ASN A 576 -3.91 -4.41 -38.74
C ASN A 576 -3.01 -5.34 -37.90
N GLU A 577 -1.71 -5.12 -37.82
CA GLU A 577 -0.81 -6.06 -37.14
C GLU A 577 -0.21 -5.45 -35.86
N ARG A 578 -0.38 -6.16 -34.75
CA ARG A 578 0.38 -5.89 -33.53
C ARG A 578 1.64 -6.75 -33.55
N PRO A 579 2.84 -6.16 -33.36
CA PRO A 579 4.05 -6.94 -33.22
C PRO A 579 3.94 -7.87 -32.00
N PRO A 580 4.63 -9.02 -32.02
CA PRO A 580 4.61 -9.93 -30.89
C PRO A 580 5.20 -9.25 -29.63
N PRO A 581 4.74 -9.65 -28.43
CA PRO A 581 5.19 -9.02 -27.17
C PRO A 581 6.68 -9.21 -26.92
N ARG A 582 7.38 -8.18 -26.45
CA ARG A 582 8.83 -8.21 -26.23
C ARG A 582 9.21 -7.98 -24.77
N VAL A 583 10.24 -8.69 -24.30
CA VAL A 583 10.81 -8.46 -22.96
C VAL A 583 11.58 -7.14 -22.94
N ARG A 584 11.21 -6.22 -22.04
CA ARG A 584 11.89 -4.92 -21.82
C ARG A 584 12.92 -4.98 -20.72
N PHE A 585 12.61 -5.69 -19.64
CA PHE A 585 13.47 -5.83 -18.47
C PHE A 585 13.52 -7.28 -18.00
N VAL A 586 14.70 -7.69 -17.53
CA VAL A 586 14.92 -8.96 -16.82
C VAL A 586 15.62 -8.62 -15.52
N ILE A 587 14.94 -8.84 -14.40
CA ILE A 587 15.43 -8.50 -13.06
C ILE A 587 15.61 -9.80 -12.30
N SER A 588 16.82 -10.34 -12.32
CA SER A 588 17.12 -11.70 -11.86
C SER A 588 17.87 -11.74 -10.54
N LYS A 589 17.52 -12.70 -9.68
CA LYS A 589 18.30 -13.19 -8.54
C LYS A 589 18.68 -14.64 -8.81
N PRO A 590 19.77 -14.90 -9.55
CA PRO A 590 20.23 -16.24 -9.85
C PRO A 590 20.81 -16.92 -8.60
N TYR A 591 21.11 -18.21 -8.72
CA TYR A 591 21.87 -18.92 -7.70
C TYR A 591 23.33 -18.45 -7.69
N THR A 592 23.85 -18.10 -6.51
CA THR A 592 25.29 -18.00 -6.25
C THR A 592 25.62 -18.68 -4.92
N PRO A 593 26.82 -19.27 -4.77
CA PRO A 593 27.26 -19.85 -3.49
C PRO A 593 27.20 -18.87 -2.32
N GLU A 594 27.52 -17.59 -2.57
CA GLU A 594 27.52 -16.53 -1.57
C GLU A 594 26.09 -16.23 -1.11
N ARG A 595 25.14 -16.14 -2.04
CA ARG A 595 23.72 -15.93 -1.73
C ARG A 595 23.14 -17.12 -0.96
N ALA A 596 23.42 -18.35 -1.40
CA ALA A 596 22.97 -19.54 -0.68
C ALA A 596 23.49 -19.57 0.76
N SER A 597 24.77 -19.23 0.96
CA SER A 597 25.38 -19.13 2.28
C SER A 597 24.75 -18.03 3.15
N ARG A 598 24.48 -16.86 2.56
CA ARG A 598 23.81 -15.74 3.26
C ARG A 598 22.41 -16.13 3.75
N ILE A 599 21.58 -16.71 2.88
CA ILE A 599 20.21 -17.13 3.20
C ILE A 599 20.22 -18.19 4.30
N LYS A 600 21.10 -19.18 4.16
CA LYS A 600 21.28 -20.22 5.17
C LYS A 600 21.66 -19.63 6.54
N ASN A 601 22.66 -18.75 6.59
CA ASN A 601 23.09 -18.12 7.82
C ASN A 601 21.96 -17.30 8.48
N TYR A 602 21.17 -16.59 7.66
CA TYR A 602 20.02 -15.84 8.15
C TYR A 602 18.93 -16.75 8.73
N HIS A 603 18.60 -17.86 8.08
CA HIS A 603 17.63 -18.84 8.60
C HIS A 603 18.12 -19.48 9.91
N VAL A 604 19.41 -19.74 10.05
CA VAL A 604 20.00 -20.25 11.30
C VAL A 604 19.92 -19.19 12.40
N SER A 605 20.34 -17.95 12.13
CA SER A 605 20.35 -16.88 13.14
C SER A 605 18.96 -16.46 13.61
N THR A 606 17.93 -16.68 12.79
CA THR A 606 16.53 -16.38 13.12
C THR A 606 15.76 -17.59 13.66
N GLY A 607 16.43 -18.72 13.92
CA GLY A 607 15.80 -19.93 14.46
C GLY A 607 14.95 -20.74 13.47
N ARG A 608 14.84 -20.30 12.22
CA ARG A 608 14.01 -20.95 11.17
C ARG A 608 14.58 -22.28 10.67
N ALA A 609 15.83 -22.58 11.00
CA ALA A 609 16.47 -23.86 10.68
C ALA A 609 15.85 -25.05 11.46
N ILE A 610 15.24 -24.82 12.63
CA ILE A 610 14.60 -25.85 13.45
C ILE A 610 13.09 -25.83 13.20
N SER A 611 12.44 -26.99 13.13
CA SER A 611 10.97 -27.07 12.98
C SER A 611 10.32 -27.19 14.36
N GLU A 612 9.31 -26.38 14.67
CA GLU A 612 8.54 -26.46 15.93
C GLU A 612 7.95 -27.86 16.18
N LYS A 613 7.60 -28.60 15.12
CA LYS A 613 7.14 -29.99 15.22
C LYS A 613 8.22 -30.90 15.82
N ARG A 614 9.49 -30.66 15.47
CA ARG A 614 10.65 -31.40 16.00
C ARG A 614 10.89 -31.07 17.48
N GLU A 615 10.70 -29.83 17.90
CA GLU A 615 10.78 -29.45 19.33
C GLU A 615 9.68 -30.12 20.17
N ARG A 616 8.50 -30.35 19.59
CA ARG A 616 7.38 -31.07 20.22
C ARG A 616 7.46 -32.59 20.09
N GLY A 617 8.58 -33.15 19.62
CA GLY A 617 8.77 -34.60 19.44
C GLY A 617 7.89 -35.23 18.36
N LEU A 618 7.23 -34.42 17.53
CA LEU A 618 6.47 -34.86 16.37
C LEU A 618 7.42 -34.93 15.17
N VAL A 619 7.36 -36.02 14.40
CA VAL A 619 8.06 -36.11 13.12
C VAL A 619 7.37 -35.18 12.14
N GLY A 620 7.69 -33.89 12.20
CA GLY A 620 7.30 -32.93 11.17
C GLY A 620 7.95 -33.35 9.86
N GLY A 621 7.16 -33.53 8.81
CA GLY A 621 7.69 -33.79 7.47
C GLY A 621 8.77 -32.76 7.14
N ALA A 622 9.88 -33.21 6.55
CA ALA A 622 11.04 -32.40 6.21
C ALA A 622 10.77 -31.27 5.17
N GLU A 623 9.50 -30.98 4.86
CA GLU A 623 9.01 -30.17 3.75
C GLU A 623 7.98 -29.09 4.16
N ASP A 624 7.87 -28.75 5.44
CA ASP A 624 6.96 -27.69 5.87
C ASP A 624 7.55 -26.30 5.58
N ASP A 625 7.29 -25.78 4.38
CA ASP A 625 7.78 -24.48 3.92
C ASP A 625 7.16 -23.28 4.67
N THR A 626 6.13 -23.50 5.49
CA THR A 626 5.45 -22.43 6.24
C THR A 626 6.38 -21.74 7.25
N ARG A 627 7.34 -22.46 7.83
CA ARG A 627 8.34 -21.87 8.77
C ARG A 627 9.27 -20.85 8.13
N PHE A 628 9.32 -20.80 6.79
CA PHE A 628 10.10 -19.82 6.02
C PHE A 628 9.26 -18.65 5.53
N GLN A 629 8.02 -18.51 6.02
CA GLN A 629 7.21 -17.31 5.81
C GLN A 629 7.41 -16.35 6.99
N LEU A 630 7.28 -15.06 6.73
CA LEU A 630 7.17 -14.06 7.79
C LEU A 630 5.91 -14.28 8.61
N ASP A 631 6.06 -14.06 9.92
CA ASP A 631 4.96 -14.04 10.88
C ASP A 631 4.83 -12.62 11.40
N PHE A 632 3.84 -11.89 10.90
CA PHE A 632 3.59 -10.51 11.30
C PHE A 632 3.07 -10.40 12.72
N ALA A 633 2.44 -11.44 13.27
CA ALA A 633 2.03 -11.41 14.67
C ALA A 633 3.26 -11.27 15.58
N LEU A 634 4.31 -12.03 15.28
CA LEU A 634 5.59 -11.96 15.99
C LEU A 634 6.39 -10.70 15.66
N LEU A 635 6.36 -10.27 14.38
CA LEU A 635 7.02 -9.04 13.97
C LEU A 635 6.46 -7.86 14.76
N HIS A 636 5.13 -7.72 14.80
CA HIS A 636 4.46 -6.60 15.46
C HIS A 636 4.28 -6.78 16.97
N ALA A 637 4.48 -7.99 17.53
CA ALA A 637 4.42 -8.20 18.99
C ALA A 637 5.50 -7.45 19.79
N GLY A 638 6.55 -6.94 19.14
CA GLY A 638 7.56 -6.06 19.75
C GLY A 638 7.23 -4.56 19.68
N ILE A 639 6.10 -4.20 19.06
CA ILE A 639 5.57 -2.84 18.93
C ILE A 639 4.87 -2.38 20.22
#